data_AF-A0A4R3I4R5-F1
#
_entry.id   AF-A0A4R3I4R5-F1
#
_cell.length_a   1.000
_cell.length_b   1.000
_cell.length_c   1.000
_cell.angle_alpha   90.00
_cell.angle_beta   90.00
_cell.angle_gamma   90.00
#
_symmetry.space_group_name_H-M   'P 1'
#
loop_
_entity.id
_entity.type
_entity.pdbx_description
1 polymer ?
#
loop_
_entity_poly.entity_id
_entity_poly.type
_entity_poly.pdbx_seq_one_letter_code
_entity_poly.pdbx_strand_id
1 'polypeptide(L)'
;MKALKPVVGFAKKPASIKAKTFAVLPLTLMMLTACNFATDEDEGDSETVTRLSANSLKTDSISSIGEVDWYEYYPESSDSQINVEVTSATLRSDIELLVTMYQKEDEELVRLYADHATEGSVTATDLHLVYGLDNSEPVLIAVRDLMDDAKATGNYSIKVYEGTDDSADDTLAGATDITVNGECLIDTVSTNSDVDMYSFTLESGAISTVDVDFSNALSDTNVSLNIKLYSNNDGATSLVENWYSSVDEVYSMTDYLDAGNYLVSVADFGQNDSDASSPYEICVTSTDTEEAMTDDTAEDATSVDLTTDVASVTGSLGYSSDEDWYLLEMPSVTGDDLSLLSVTLDANTSDMDILYVITDASGEIVFSYVHTAGSAAYSLEVLLSSGDYTLTVSLDEDQVYSESASYSVALETTTVTDADETGDANNTSADAYSLTSGEAVTGKKISYAGDIDWYVINVPASDNYQRLVFELSFTDGDSAVESDVDFRMLVNLDDDAVVEVVDPVTGDAILDLQEAVLVAPNEEGLNYYIKISDEFAKKSDANATYSLMATLEGLNDFSEDNLPSVVTDYLFAEEADEQAQYEADEDILELILSAASSEFYAVDMDTLNFSYPDDAADNATVTENDDGTLTIAFPWLGGYIDFSGDQDWYAIDLNGLAILEDTVSDPAVEAETDWHYLIQVELVANEGENSEYTWSMYRDVSQNMEIEEQETTSGEGVFSQVGDTTLTDDAVDLDTADYSTDFWVDEQWEGTFYIAVKDFEYLNDPDTSEDMAVTDADWSGEATPYFIRVTLTYVPTAFEEE
;
A
#
# COMPACT_ATOMS: atom_id res chain seq x y z
N MET A 1 -15.06 -8.53 -7.45
CA MET A 1 -14.14 -7.42 -7.14
C MET A 1 -13.11 -7.97 -6.18
N LYS A 2 -11.87 -8.15 -6.65
CA LYS A 2 -10.73 -8.56 -5.82
C LYS A 2 -9.91 -7.29 -5.60
N ALA A 3 -9.81 -6.84 -4.35
CA ALA A 3 -8.94 -5.74 -3.97
C ALA A 3 -7.48 -6.19 -4.05
N LEU A 4 -6.64 -5.38 -4.70
CA LEU A 4 -5.20 -5.51 -4.73
C LEU A 4 -4.64 -4.92 -3.42
N LYS A 5 -3.77 -5.68 -2.74
CA LYS A 5 -2.98 -5.22 -1.58
C LYS A 5 -1.75 -4.46 -2.08
N PRO A 6 -1.31 -3.38 -1.40
CA PRO A 6 -0.02 -2.75 -1.69
C PRO A 6 1.14 -3.60 -1.14
N VAL A 7 2.24 -3.61 -1.89
CA VAL A 7 3.49 -4.29 -1.59
C VAL A 7 4.33 -3.40 -0.67
N VAL A 8 4.61 -3.88 0.55
CA VAL A 8 5.48 -3.21 1.52
C VAL A 8 6.95 -3.40 1.12
N GLY A 9 7.64 -2.30 0.83
CA GLY A 9 9.07 -2.27 0.52
C GLY A 9 9.95 -2.47 1.77
N PHE A 10 10.92 -3.38 1.68
CA PHE A 10 11.89 -3.66 2.73
C PHE A 10 12.91 -2.52 2.89
N ALA A 11 12.93 -1.88 4.07
CA ALA A 11 13.95 -0.93 4.47
C ALA A 11 15.32 -1.60 4.69
N LYS A 12 16.34 -1.14 3.97
CA LYS A 12 17.75 -1.53 4.15
C LYS A 12 18.43 -0.58 5.15
N LYS A 13 18.97 -1.13 6.25
CA LYS A 13 19.82 -0.44 7.24
C LYS A 13 20.98 0.35 6.60
N PRO A 14 21.27 1.60 7.01
CA PRO A 14 22.53 2.24 6.68
C PRO A 14 23.61 1.92 7.73
N ALA A 15 24.76 1.41 7.25
CA ALA A 15 25.96 1.26 8.06
C ALA A 15 26.78 2.56 8.04
N SER A 16 27.11 3.07 9.23
CA SER A 16 27.90 4.28 9.43
C SER A 16 29.31 4.17 8.82
N ILE A 17 29.73 5.17 8.03
CA ILE A 17 31.15 5.37 7.70
C ILE A 17 31.52 6.84 7.91
N LYS A 18 32.52 7.04 8.78
CA LYS A 18 33.05 8.34 9.22
C LYS A 18 33.76 9.10 8.09
N ALA A 19 33.43 10.38 8.00
CA ALA A 19 34.05 11.38 7.14
C ALA A 19 35.57 11.56 7.37
N LYS A 20 36.32 11.71 6.26
CA LYS A 20 37.58 12.48 6.20
C LYS A 20 37.79 13.16 4.82
N THR A 21 37.38 14.42 4.75
CA THR A 21 38.06 15.62 4.19
C THR A 21 39.05 15.49 3.01
N PHE A 22 38.62 16.07 1.87
CA PHE A 22 39.30 16.86 0.82
C PHE A 22 40.67 16.48 0.23
N ALA A 23 40.70 16.32 -1.10
CA ALA A 23 41.67 16.99 -1.99
C ALA A 23 41.10 17.13 -3.43
N VAL A 24 41.43 18.25 -4.07
CA VAL A 24 40.85 18.80 -5.33
C VAL A 24 41.83 18.65 -6.51
N LEU A 25 41.28 18.33 -7.71
CA LEU A 25 41.81 18.48 -9.10
C LEU A 25 42.98 17.59 -9.61
N PRO A 26 43.24 17.46 -10.94
CA PRO A 26 42.40 17.46 -12.16
C PRO A 26 42.67 16.27 -13.15
N LEU A 27 41.73 16.06 -14.09
CA LEU A 27 41.88 15.68 -15.51
C LEU A 27 43.28 15.25 -16.02
N THR A 28 43.47 14.01 -16.49
CA THR A 28 44.38 13.72 -17.63
C THR A 28 44.06 12.39 -18.35
N LEU A 29 43.68 12.54 -19.62
CA LEU A 29 43.73 11.59 -20.74
C LEU A 29 45.05 10.78 -20.79
N MET A 30 45.02 9.45 -20.93
CA MET A 30 46.18 8.68 -21.40
C MET A 30 45.79 7.54 -22.34
N MET A 31 46.07 7.78 -23.63
CA MET A 31 46.24 6.78 -24.67
C MET A 31 47.35 5.76 -24.34
N LEU A 32 47.08 4.53 -24.77
CA LEU A 32 47.98 3.55 -25.40
C LEU A 32 49.50 3.85 -25.39
N THR A 33 50.26 2.95 -24.78
CA THR A 33 51.62 2.61 -25.22
C THR A 33 51.79 1.10 -25.30
N ALA A 34 52.06 0.62 -26.52
CA ALA A 34 52.46 -0.75 -26.83
C ALA A 34 53.91 -1.07 -26.41
N CYS A 35 54.18 -2.37 -26.31
CA CYS A 35 55.46 -3.10 -26.15
C CYS A 35 55.97 -3.37 -24.73
N ASN A 36 55.71 -4.57 -24.20
CA ASN A 36 56.73 -5.64 -24.15
C ASN A 36 56.15 -6.97 -23.63
N PHE A 37 56.36 -8.05 -24.40
CA PHE A 37 56.24 -9.42 -23.94
C PHE A 37 57.25 -9.68 -22.82
N ALA A 38 56.76 -9.96 -21.61
CA ALA A 38 57.49 -10.69 -20.59
C ALA A 38 56.49 -11.62 -19.88
N THR A 39 56.77 -12.91 -19.99
CA THR A 39 56.05 -14.04 -19.38
C THR A 39 56.00 -13.92 -17.87
N ASP A 40 54.80 -13.90 -17.30
CA ASP A 40 54.51 -14.51 -16.01
C ASP A 40 53.09 -15.08 -16.06
N GLU A 41 52.97 -16.34 -15.62
CA GLU A 41 51.76 -17.14 -15.57
C GLU A 41 50.84 -16.61 -14.47
N ASP A 42 49.72 -16.00 -14.85
CA ASP A 42 48.48 -15.95 -14.07
C ASP A 42 47.34 -16.37 -15.02
N GLU A 43 46.70 -17.50 -14.70
CA GLU A 43 45.51 -18.00 -15.38
C GLU A 43 44.29 -17.15 -14.97
N GLY A 44 43.60 -16.57 -15.96
CA GLY A 44 42.32 -15.86 -15.79
C GLY A 44 41.93 -15.09 -17.07
N ASP A 45 41.28 -15.80 -17.99
CA ASP A 45 40.61 -15.39 -19.24
C ASP A 45 41.29 -14.35 -20.15
N SER A 46 42.05 -14.86 -21.12
CA SER A 46 42.11 -14.18 -22.42
C SER A 46 40.77 -14.39 -23.12
N GLU A 47 40.02 -13.32 -23.41
CA GLU A 47 38.84 -13.31 -24.27
C GLU A 47 39.17 -13.99 -25.61
N THR A 48 38.87 -15.28 -25.74
CA THR A 48 39.11 -16.01 -26.99
C THR A 48 37.89 -15.85 -27.88
N VAL A 49 38.02 -15.01 -28.91
CA VAL A 49 37.00 -14.93 -29.97
C VAL A 49 36.93 -16.25 -30.72
N THR A 50 35.75 -16.87 -30.73
CA THR A 50 35.50 -18.16 -31.37
C THR A 50 35.00 -17.97 -32.80
N ARG A 51 35.73 -18.53 -33.77
CA ARG A 51 35.31 -18.44 -35.17
C ARG A 51 34.15 -19.39 -35.48
N LEU A 52 33.05 -18.84 -36.00
CA LEU A 52 31.90 -19.60 -36.50
C LEU A 52 32.09 -19.99 -37.97
N SER A 53 31.45 -21.09 -38.35
CA SER A 53 31.35 -21.54 -39.75
C SER A 53 29.87 -21.54 -40.13
N ALA A 54 29.57 -21.11 -41.36
CA ALA A 54 28.21 -21.06 -41.87
C ALA A 54 27.51 -22.41 -41.70
N ASN A 55 26.25 -22.38 -41.26
CA ASN A 55 25.39 -23.54 -40.99
C ASN A 55 25.95 -24.54 -39.97
N SER A 56 26.95 -24.17 -39.16
CA SER A 56 27.46 -25.01 -38.08
C SER A 56 26.87 -24.58 -36.74
N LEU A 57 26.13 -25.49 -36.10
CA LEU A 57 25.71 -25.30 -34.72
C LEU A 57 26.91 -25.38 -33.78
N LYS A 58 27.03 -24.41 -32.89
CA LYS A 58 28.04 -24.33 -31.84
C LYS A 58 27.31 -24.19 -30.51
N THR A 59 27.68 -25.02 -29.54
CA THR A 59 27.10 -25.00 -28.19
C THR A 59 28.16 -24.51 -27.21
N ASP A 60 27.76 -23.61 -26.32
CA ASP A 60 28.59 -23.03 -25.25
C ASP A 60 27.76 -22.71 -24.01
N SER A 61 28.38 -22.13 -22.98
CA SER A 61 27.72 -21.79 -21.71
C SER A 61 28.33 -20.53 -21.10
N ILE A 62 27.48 -19.61 -20.66
CA ILE A 62 27.88 -18.48 -19.81
C ILE A 62 28.06 -19.04 -18.39
N SER A 63 29.28 -18.99 -17.87
CA SER A 63 29.67 -19.67 -16.62
C SER A 63 29.78 -18.74 -15.40
N SER A 64 29.74 -17.43 -15.63
CA SER A 64 29.83 -16.39 -14.60
C SER A 64 29.10 -15.10 -14.96
N ILE A 65 28.67 -14.34 -13.94
CA ILE A 65 27.99 -13.05 -14.11
C ILE A 65 28.91 -12.08 -14.85
N GLY A 66 28.41 -11.50 -15.94
CA GLY A 66 29.14 -10.56 -16.78
C GLY A 66 30.14 -11.20 -17.75
N GLU A 67 30.18 -12.53 -17.86
CA GLU A 67 30.90 -13.22 -18.92
C GLU A 67 30.24 -12.94 -20.28
N VAL A 68 31.08 -12.71 -21.29
CA VAL A 68 30.66 -12.47 -22.66
C VAL A 68 31.39 -13.46 -23.56
N ASP A 69 30.62 -14.30 -24.23
CA ASP A 69 31.14 -15.20 -25.25
C ASP A 69 31.21 -14.44 -26.58
N TRP A 70 32.43 -14.31 -27.10
CA TRP A 70 32.67 -13.62 -28.36
C TRP A 70 32.82 -14.60 -29.50
N TYR A 71 32.10 -14.34 -30.58
CA TYR A 71 32.16 -15.08 -31.83
C TYR A 71 32.57 -14.18 -32.99
N GLU A 72 33.24 -14.75 -33.99
CA GLU A 72 33.58 -14.06 -35.24
C GLU A 72 33.08 -14.87 -36.44
N TYR A 73 32.38 -14.19 -37.35
CA TYR A 73 31.88 -14.75 -38.60
C TYR A 73 32.41 -13.96 -39.81
N TYR A 74 32.70 -14.66 -40.90
CA TYR A 74 33.17 -14.05 -42.15
C TYR A 74 32.12 -14.27 -43.23
N PRO A 75 31.46 -13.21 -43.72
CA PRO A 75 30.47 -13.31 -44.78
C PRO A 75 31.08 -13.87 -46.07
N GLU A 76 30.35 -14.72 -46.80
CA GLU A 76 30.81 -15.28 -48.07
C GLU A 76 30.74 -14.26 -49.23
N SER A 77 29.82 -13.29 -49.16
CA SER A 77 29.73 -12.16 -50.09
C SER A 77 29.45 -10.82 -49.41
N SER A 78 29.88 -9.73 -50.04
CA SER A 78 29.29 -8.41 -49.82
C SER A 78 27.85 -8.42 -50.32
N ASP A 79 26.93 -7.70 -49.68
CA ASP A 79 25.48 -7.78 -49.89
C ASP A 79 24.92 -9.16 -49.52
N SER A 80 25.18 -9.62 -48.30
CA SER A 80 24.60 -10.87 -47.76
C SER A 80 23.79 -10.58 -46.50
N GLN A 81 22.68 -11.30 -46.34
CA GLN A 81 21.88 -11.30 -45.13
C GLN A 81 22.45 -12.35 -44.17
N ILE A 82 22.97 -11.92 -43.01
CA ILE A 82 23.41 -12.81 -41.95
C ILE A 82 22.25 -13.09 -41.02
N ASN A 83 22.02 -14.37 -40.75
CA ASN A 83 21.10 -14.86 -39.75
C ASN A 83 21.89 -15.48 -38.59
N VAL A 84 21.68 -14.98 -37.37
CA VAL A 84 22.25 -15.50 -36.13
C VAL A 84 21.12 -16.07 -35.27
N GLU A 85 21.10 -17.39 -35.15
CA GLU A 85 20.14 -18.15 -34.34
C GLU A 85 20.81 -18.50 -33.01
N VAL A 86 20.25 -18.04 -31.89
CA VAL A 86 20.70 -18.36 -30.52
C VAL A 86 19.57 -18.99 -29.73
N THR A 87 19.74 -20.27 -29.38
CA THR A 87 18.72 -21.06 -28.68
C THR A 87 19.20 -21.56 -27.33
N SER A 88 18.30 -21.59 -26.34
CA SER A 88 18.52 -22.23 -25.05
C SER A 88 17.30 -23.06 -24.68
N ALA A 89 17.49 -24.37 -24.49
CA ALA A 89 16.41 -25.25 -24.01
C ALA A 89 16.19 -25.17 -22.49
N THR A 90 16.84 -24.22 -21.82
CA THR A 90 16.76 -24.04 -20.37
C THR A 90 15.49 -23.28 -20.05
N LEU A 91 14.48 -23.97 -19.50
CA LEU A 91 13.20 -23.40 -19.08
C LEU A 91 13.35 -22.71 -17.70
N ARG A 92 13.93 -21.52 -17.66
CA ARG A 92 14.14 -20.77 -16.40
C ARG A 92 14.13 -19.26 -16.63
N SER A 93 13.68 -18.53 -15.61
CA SER A 93 13.71 -17.07 -15.51
C SER A 93 15.06 -16.52 -15.02
N ASP A 94 16.14 -17.31 -15.08
CA ASP A 94 17.46 -17.00 -14.48
C ASP A 94 18.58 -16.83 -15.52
N ILE A 95 18.23 -16.77 -16.81
CA ILE A 95 19.18 -16.51 -17.91
C ILE A 95 18.42 -15.75 -19.00
N GLU A 96 18.77 -14.49 -19.17
CA GLU A 96 18.18 -13.61 -20.17
C GLU A 96 19.24 -13.30 -21.21
N LEU A 97 19.30 -14.15 -22.24
CA LEU A 97 20.34 -14.03 -23.26
C LEU A 97 20.17 -12.70 -24.01
N LEU A 98 21.24 -11.91 -24.04
CA LEU A 98 21.41 -10.76 -24.90
C LEU A 98 22.48 -11.08 -25.95
N VAL A 99 22.08 -10.95 -27.21
CA VAL A 99 22.95 -11.16 -28.37
C VAL A 99 23.18 -9.82 -29.04
N THR A 100 24.44 -9.48 -29.33
CA THR A 100 24.80 -8.23 -30.00
C THR A 100 25.79 -8.47 -31.12
N MET A 101 25.50 -7.94 -32.30
CA MET A 101 26.36 -7.95 -33.48
C MET A 101 27.14 -6.64 -33.58
N TYR A 102 28.42 -6.73 -33.93
CA TYR A 102 29.34 -5.60 -34.12
C TYR A 102 30.13 -5.73 -35.42
N GLN A 103 30.50 -4.58 -35.99
CA GLN A 103 31.54 -4.47 -37.00
C GLN A 103 32.70 -3.64 -36.44
N LYS A 104 33.92 -3.95 -36.86
CA LYS A 104 35.12 -3.26 -36.38
C LYS A 104 35.52 -2.14 -37.34
N GLU A 105 35.33 -0.89 -36.91
CA GLU A 105 35.70 0.30 -37.68
C GLU A 105 36.80 1.07 -36.94
N ASP A 106 37.93 1.34 -37.60
CA ASP A 106 39.06 2.11 -37.01
C ASP A 106 39.52 1.64 -35.61
N GLU A 107 39.47 0.33 -35.38
CA GLU A 107 39.75 -0.35 -34.09
C GLU A 107 38.65 -0.29 -33.03
N GLU A 108 37.56 0.46 -33.24
CA GLU A 108 36.38 0.53 -32.39
C GLU A 108 35.30 -0.48 -32.83
N LEU A 109 34.49 -0.94 -31.87
CA LEU A 109 33.34 -1.81 -32.16
C LEU A 109 32.10 -0.95 -32.40
N VAL A 110 31.58 -0.96 -33.62
CA VAL A 110 30.32 -0.32 -33.99
C VAL A 110 29.22 -1.38 -33.89
N ARG A 111 28.22 -1.13 -33.04
CA ARG A 111 27.08 -2.02 -32.85
C ARG A 111 26.21 -1.99 -34.11
N LEU A 112 26.00 -3.16 -34.71
CA LEU A 112 25.13 -3.34 -35.88
C LEU A 112 23.69 -3.64 -35.46
N TYR A 113 23.52 -4.58 -34.53
CA TYR A 113 22.21 -5.06 -34.11
C TYR A 113 22.30 -5.68 -32.71
N ALA A 114 21.23 -5.64 -31.93
CA ALA A 114 21.14 -6.34 -30.65
C ALA A 114 19.71 -6.80 -30.41
N ASP A 115 19.57 -7.95 -29.75
CA ASP A 115 18.29 -8.49 -29.34
C ASP A 115 18.45 -9.33 -28.07
N HIS A 116 17.40 -9.45 -27.26
CA HIS A 116 17.44 -10.20 -26.01
C HIS A 116 16.18 -11.04 -25.78
N ALA A 117 16.33 -12.07 -24.95
CA ALA A 117 15.19 -12.84 -24.47
C ALA A 117 14.28 -11.94 -23.61
N THR A 118 12.97 -12.15 -23.69
CA THR A 118 12.01 -11.42 -22.84
C THR A 118 12.36 -11.59 -21.36
N GLU A 119 12.44 -10.46 -20.65
CA GLU A 119 12.72 -10.42 -19.21
C GLU A 119 11.67 -11.23 -18.43
N GLY A 120 12.12 -12.05 -17.48
CA GLY A 120 11.25 -12.92 -16.68
C GLY A 120 10.61 -14.08 -17.45
N SER A 121 11.01 -14.37 -18.69
CA SER A 121 10.44 -15.47 -19.47
C SER A 121 10.68 -16.84 -18.82
N VAL A 122 9.65 -17.69 -18.80
CA VAL A 122 9.72 -19.09 -18.31
C VAL A 122 9.82 -20.11 -19.46
N THR A 123 9.88 -19.64 -20.70
CA THR A 123 9.99 -20.49 -21.90
C THR A 123 11.44 -20.61 -22.38
N ALA A 124 11.67 -21.48 -23.36
CA ALA A 124 13.00 -21.63 -23.96
C ALA A 124 13.34 -20.37 -24.76
N THR A 125 14.58 -19.89 -24.65
CA THR A 125 15.07 -18.79 -25.49
C THR A 125 15.25 -19.25 -26.93
N ASP A 126 14.74 -18.47 -27.88
CA ASP A 126 14.89 -18.67 -29.31
C ASP A 126 15.04 -17.30 -29.99
N LEU A 127 16.28 -16.81 -30.10
CA LEU A 127 16.61 -15.51 -30.67
C LEU A 127 17.08 -15.66 -32.11
N HIS A 128 16.53 -14.84 -33.01
CA HIS A 128 16.88 -14.80 -34.42
C HIS A 128 17.25 -13.37 -34.80
N LEU A 129 18.54 -13.10 -34.94
CA LEU A 129 19.04 -11.79 -35.38
C LEU A 129 19.33 -11.88 -36.87
N VAL A 130 18.75 -10.97 -37.64
CA VAL A 130 18.95 -10.93 -39.08
C VAL A 130 19.42 -9.54 -39.49
N TYR A 131 20.55 -9.47 -40.19
CA TYR A 131 21.20 -8.22 -40.55
C TYR A 131 21.78 -8.28 -41.97
N GLY A 132 21.47 -7.26 -42.78
CA GLY A 132 22.03 -7.08 -44.12
C GLY A 132 23.43 -6.43 -44.06
N LEU A 133 24.42 -7.05 -44.69
CA LEU A 133 25.77 -6.51 -44.75
C LEU A 133 26.09 -5.89 -46.12
N ASP A 134 26.46 -4.62 -46.10
CA ASP A 134 26.93 -3.89 -47.29
C ASP A 134 28.38 -4.22 -47.68
N ASN A 135 29.07 -5.05 -46.89
CA ASN A 135 30.46 -5.42 -47.08
C ASN A 135 30.74 -6.86 -46.61
N SER A 136 31.92 -7.39 -46.95
CA SER A 136 32.35 -8.72 -46.52
C SER A 136 33.31 -8.68 -45.33
N GLU A 137 33.26 -7.62 -44.51
CA GLU A 137 34.09 -7.51 -43.31
C GLU A 137 33.58 -8.45 -42.21
N PRO A 138 34.46 -8.93 -41.32
CA PRO A 138 34.04 -9.84 -40.27
C PRO A 138 33.05 -9.18 -39.32
N VAL A 139 32.05 -9.95 -38.91
CA VAL A 139 31.09 -9.56 -37.86
C VAL A 139 31.47 -10.26 -36.56
N LEU A 140 31.48 -9.49 -35.49
CA LEU A 140 31.66 -9.99 -34.13
C LEU A 140 30.29 -10.14 -33.47
N ILE A 141 30.04 -11.27 -32.80
CA ILE A 141 28.78 -11.54 -32.12
C ILE A 141 29.10 -11.78 -30.65
N ALA A 142 28.55 -10.97 -29.77
CA ALA A 142 28.61 -11.13 -28.33
C ALA A 142 27.34 -11.82 -27.85
N VAL A 143 27.48 -12.92 -27.11
CA VAL A 143 26.37 -13.55 -26.36
C VAL A 143 26.67 -13.41 -24.88
N ARG A 144 25.75 -12.80 -24.14
CA ARG A 144 25.89 -12.58 -22.70
C ARG A 144 24.55 -12.72 -22.00
N ASP A 145 24.63 -12.73 -20.68
CA ASP A 145 23.48 -12.60 -19.79
C ASP A 145 23.15 -11.12 -19.57
N LEU A 146 21.90 -10.77 -19.27
CA LEU A 146 21.45 -9.37 -19.08
C LEU A 146 22.06 -8.70 -17.84
N MET A 147 22.88 -9.43 -17.07
CA MET A 147 23.66 -9.00 -15.89
C MET A 147 22.82 -8.68 -14.66
N ASP A 148 21.58 -9.10 -14.62
CA ASP A 148 20.59 -8.82 -13.59
C ASP A 148 20.50 -9.91 -12.50
N ASP A 149 20.98 -11.13 -12.75
CA ASP A 149 20.87 -12.24 -11.78
C ASP A 149 22.12 -13.17 -11.61
N ALA A 150 21.96 -14.31 -10.91
CA ALA A 150 23.07 -15.08 -10.32
C ALA A 150 23.47 -16.35 -11.08
N LYS A 151 24.66 -16.33 -11.70
CA LYS A 151 25.42 -17.48 -12.24
C LYS A 151 24.59 -18.52 -13.03
N ALA A 152 24.59 -18.35 -14.35
CA ALA A 152 24.15 -19.34 -15.32
C ALA A 152 24.92 -20.68 -15.23
N THR A 153 24.20 -21.81 -15.34
CA THR A 153 24.77 -23.17 -15.51
C THR A 153 24.19 -23.90 -16.73
N GLY A 154 23.44 -23.20 -17.56
CA GLY A 154 22.80 -23.70 -18.79
C GLY A 154 23.71 -23.56 -20.02
N ASN A 155 23.47 -24.42 -21.02
CA ASN A 155 24.11 -24.27 -22.32
C ASN A 155 23.16 -23.55 -23.28
N TYR A 156 23.70 -22.66 -24.11
CA TYR A 156 23.02 -22.13 -25.29
C TYR A 156 23.68 -22.70 -26.55
N SER A 157 23.01 -22.60 -27.68
CA SER A 157 23.58 -22.91 -28.98
C SER A 157 23.43 -21.73 -29.93
N ILE A 158 24.52 -21.37 -30.61
CA ILE A 158 24.57 -20.37 -31.65
C ILE A 158 24.79 -21.05 -33.01
N LYS A 159 24.10 -20.55 -34.02
CA LYS A 159 24.30 -20.93 -35.42
C LYS A 159 24.22 -19.68 -36.28
N VAL A 160 25.15 -19.54 -37.20
CA VAL A 160 25.13 -18.47 -38.21
C VAL A 160 24.92 -19.08 -39.57
N TYR A 161 24.04 -18.51 -40.38
CA TYR A 161 23.88 -18.86 -41.78
C TYR A 161 23.60 -17.62 -42.60
N GLU A 162 23.97 -17.66 -43.87
CA GLU A 162 23.61 -16.61 -44.81
C GLU A 162 22.28 -16.98 -45.45
N GLY A 163 21.31 -16.08 -45.32
CA GLY A 163 20.06 -16.15 -46.06
C GLY A 163 20.35 -16.00 -47.53
N THR A 164 19.57 -16.69 -48.37
CA THR A 164 19.47 -16.28 -49.77
C THR A 164 18.43 -15.18 -49.82
N ASP A 165 18.88 -13.95 -50.09
CA ASP A 165 18.08 -12.83 -50.63
C ASP A 165 17.00 -13.41 -51.55
N ASP A 166 15.75 -13.46 -51.07
CA ASP A 166 14.61 -14.05 -51.78
C ASP A 166 13.95 -12.96 -52.63
N SER A 167 13.87 -11.76 -52.07
CA SER A 167 13.37 -10.55 -52.70
C SER A 167 14.53 -9.59 -53.01
N ALA A 168 14.27 -8.44 -53.63
CA ALA A 168 15.32 -7.44 -53.86
C ALA A 168 15.36 -6.41 -52.73
N ASP A 169 14.34 -6.42 -51.87
CA ASP A 169 14.01 -5.50 -50.80
C ASP A 169 14.32 -6.06 -49.41
N ASP A 170 14.93 -7.25 -49.32
CA ASP A 170 15.51 -7.82 -48.10
C ASP A 170 16.72 -7.03 -47.55
N THR A 171 17.12 -5.94 -48.22
CA THR A 171 18.34 -5.18 -47.91
C THR A 171 18.10 -3.68 -47.90
N LEU A 172 18.93 -2.95 -47.13
CA LEU A 172 18.93 -1.49 -47.10
C LEU A 172 19.10 -0.85 -48.49
N ALA A 173 20.00 -1.40 -49.30
CA ALA A 173 20.23 -0.94 -50.67
C ALA A 173 19.07 -1.27 -51.64
N GLY A 174 18.24 -2.23 -51.24
CA GLY A 174 17.10 -2.76 -51.96
C GLY A 174 15.76 -2.13 -51.61
N ALA A 175 15.72 -1.29 -50.56
CA ALA A 175 14.48 -0.80 -49.97
C ALA A 175 13.52 -0.18 -50.99
N THR A 176 12.25 -0.58 -50.91
CA THR A 176 11.20 -0.12 -51.81
C THR A 176 10.75 1.30 -51.42
N ASP A 177 10.81 2.25 -52.36
CA ASP A 177 10.41 3.65 -52.12
C ASP A 177 8.89 3.79 -51.89
N ILE A 178 8.50 4.26 -50.70
CA ILE A 178 7.15 4.70 -50.37
C ILE A 178 7.04 6.20 -50.65
N THR A 179 5.98 6.60 -51.38
CA THR A 179 5.63 8.02 -51.54
C THR A 179 4.80 8.47 -50.35
N VAL A 180 5.33 9.40 -49.54
CA VAL A 180 4.59 10.02 -48.43
C VAL A 180 3.29 10.66 -48.94
N ASN A 181 2.17 10.41 -48.25
CA ASN A 181 0.80 10.78 -48.66
C ASN A 181 0.40 10.21 -50.04
N GLY A 182 1.02 9.11 -50.45
CA GLY A 182 0.80 8.40 -51.72
C GLY A 182 -0.21 7.26 -51.62
N GLU A 183 -0.16 6.34 -52.59
CA GLU A 183 -0.88 5.07 -52.51
C GLU A 183 -0.10 4.10 -51.61
N CYS A 184 -0.82 3.31 -50.80
CA CYS A 184 -0.23 2.26 -49.98
C CYS A 184 0.40 1.18 -50.87
N LEU A 185 1.46 0.55 -50.36
CA LEU A 185 2.08 -0.62 -50.98
C LEU A 185 1.53 -1.88 -50.32
N ILE A 186 1.41 -2.96 -51.06
CA ILE A 186 0.93 -4.25 -50.55
C ILE A 186 2.04 -5.26 -50.77
N ASP A 187 2.39 -5.97 -49.71
CA ASP A 187 3.37 -7.06 -49.77
C ASP A 187 3.01 -8.22 -48.83
N THR A 188 3.86 -9.24 -48.76
CA THR A 188 3.69 -10.42 -47.91
C THR A 188 5.03 -10.88 -47.35
N VAL A 189 5.05 -11.29 -46.08
CA VAL A 189 6.15 -12.11 -45.53
C VAL A 189 6.05 -13.51 -46.13
N SER A 190 6.72 -13.70 -47.26
CA SER A 190 6.49 -14.78 -48.22
C SER A 190 7.33 -16.02 -47.93
N THR A 191 8.48 -15.86 -47.27
CA THR A 191 9.34 -16.94 -46.78
C THR A 191 9.87 -16.66 -45.38
N ASN A 192 10.39 -17.70 -44.72
CA ASN A 192 11.01 -17.51 -43.41
C ASN A 192 12.25 -16.63 -43.57
N SER A 193 12.43 -15.66 -42.67
CA SER A 193 13.51 -14.67 -42.72
C SER A 193 13.39 -13.64 -43.85
N ASP A 194 12.20 -13.54 -44.45
CA ASP A 194 11.80 -12.44 -45.34
C ASP A 194 11.70 -11.13 -44.53
N VAL A 195 12.38 -10.09 -45.00
CA VAL A 195 12.48 -8.80 -44.31
C VAL A 195 12.25 -7.70 -45.32
N ASP A 196 11.01 -7.26 -45.44
CA ASP A 196 10.68 -6.24 -46.41
C ASP A 196 11.16 -4.87 -45.93
N MET A 197 12.11 -4.28 -46.66
CA MET A 197 12.60 -2.93 -46.39
C MET A 197 11.92 -1.91 -47.28
N TYR A 198 11.46 -0.83 -46.67
CA TYR A 198 10.88 0.32 -47.34
C TYR A 198 11.66 1.58 -47.01
N SER A 199 11.65 2.56 -47.91
CA SER A 199 12.26 3.87 -47.67
C SER A 199 11.32 5.02 -48.01
N PHE A 200 11.40 6.11 -47.26
CA PHE A 200 10.71 7.35 -47.61
C PHE A 200 11.56 8.56 -47.21
N THR A 201 11.28 9.71 -47.82
CA THR A 201 11.99 10.97 -47.56
C THR A 201 10.99 12.05 -47.13
N LEU A 202 11.32 12.77 -46.06
CA LEU A 202 10.63 13.97 -45.61
C LEU A 202 11.43 15.20 -46.02
N GLU A 203 10.75 16.15 -46.70
CA GLU A 203 11.36 17.40 -47.17
C GLU A 203 11.45 18.47 -46.06
N SER A 204 10.61 18.34 -45.03
CA SER A 204 10.55 19.17 -43.83
C SER A 204 10.13 18.28 -42.65
N GLY A 205 10.45 18.69 -41.42
CA GLY A 205 9.98 17.97 -40.24
C GLY A 205 8.46 18.05 -40.10
N ALA A 206 7.82 16.94 -39.74
CA ALA A 206 6.37 16.80 -39.67
C ALA A 206 5.96 15.57 -38.82
N ILE A 207 4.75 15.61 -38.26
CA ILE A 207 4.13 14.42 -37.67
C ILE A 207 3.84 13.45 -38.80
N SER A 208 4.40 12.26 -38.70
CA SER A 208 4.34 11.24 -39.73
C SER A 208 3.86 9.93 -39.12
N THR A 209 2.89 9.32 -39.79
CA THR A 209 2.32 8.03 -39.39
C THR A 209 2.72 6.98 -40.41
N VAL A 210 3.36 5.90 -39.93
CA VAL A 210 3.60 4.67 -40.68
C VAL A 210 2.51 3.67 -40.28
N ASP A 211 1.53 3.48 -41.17
CA ASP A 211 0.49 2.49 -40.97
C ASP A 211 0.86 1.19 -41.72
N VAL A 212 0.78 0.07 -41.03
CA VAL A 212 0.85 -1.28 -41.61
C VAL A 212 -0.45 -2.00 -41.26
N ASP A 213 -1.33 -2.23 -42.22
CA ASP A 213 -2.55 -3.03 -42.04
C ASP A 213 -2.24 -4.48 -42.38
N PHE A 214 -2.14 -5.34 -41.36
CA PHE A 214 -1.95 -6.77 -41.57
C PHE A 214 -3.27 -7.50 -41.61
N SER A 215 -3.57 -8.11 -42.76
CA SER A 215 -4.81 -8.84 -42.98
C SER A 215 -4.55 -10.34 -43.09
N ASN A 216 -4.76 -11.10 -42.01
CA ASN A 216 -4.78 -12.56 -41.99
C ASN A 216 -6.03 -13.07 -42.70
N ALA A 217 -5.96 -13.13 -44.03
CA ALA A 217 -7.06 -13.57 -44.88
C ALA A 217 -7.50 -15.04 -44.61
N LEU A 218 -6.73 -15.81 -43.83
CA LEU A 218 -6.92 -17.25 -43.63
C LEU A 218 -6.89 -17.72 -42.16
N SER A 219 -7.14 -16.89 -41.14
CA SER A 219 -7.33 -17.25 -39.70
C SER A 219 -6.33 -18.20 -39.02
N ASP A 220 -5.29 -18.68 -39.71
CA ASP A 220 -4.38 -19.76 -39.29
C ASP A 220 -2.90 -19.41 -39.56
N THR A 221 -2.58 -18.15 -39.94
CA THR A 221 -1.18 -17.72 -40.02
C THR A 221 -0.53 -17.67 -38.63
N ASN A 222 0.72 -18.09 -38.54
CA ASN A 222 1.56 -17.87 -37.36
C ASN A 222 2.38 -16.57 -37.46
N VAL A 223 2.31 -15.89 -38.61
CA VAL A 223 3.05 -14.64 -38.83
C VAL A 223 2.58 -13.59 -37.84
N SER A 224 3.51 -13.07 -37.06
CA SER A 224 3.30 -11.96 -36.12
C SER A 224 4.22 -10.83 -36.58
N LEU A 225 3.70 -9.67 -36.99
CA LEU A 225 4.59 -8.66 -37.57
C LEU A 225 5.46 -8.00 -36.49
N ASN A 226 6.72 -7.78 -36.83
CA ASN A 226 7.63 -6.84 -36.19
C ASN A 226 7.95 -5.73 -37.19
N ILE A 227 7.63 -4.50 -36.80
CA ILE A 227 7.77 -3.31 -37.62
C ILE A 227 8.73 -2.36 -36.92
N LYS A 228 9.75 -1.91 -37.64
CA LYS A 228 10.77 -1.00 -37.11
C LYS A 228 10.92 0.21 -38.00
N LEU A 229 10.82 1.39 -37.41
CA LEU A 229 11.12 2.66 -38.04
C LEU A 229 12.54 3.08 -37.70
N TYR A 230 13.34 3.40 -38.71
CA TYR A 230 14.68 3.92 -38.55
C TYR A 230 14.83 5.28 -39.22
N SER A 231 15.58 6.17 -38.58
CA SER A 231 16.18 7.33 -39.24
C SER A 231 17.44 6.87 -39.98
N ASN A 232 17.61 7.31 -41.23
CA ASN A 232 18.77 7.03 -42.07
C ASN A 232 19.38 8.33 -42.60
N ASN A 233 19.78 9.18 -41.65
CA ASN A 233 20.32 10.51 -41.91
C ASN A 233 21.83 10.53 -41.73
N ASP A 234 22.53 11.35 -42.52
CA ASP A 234 23.99 11.57 -42.45
C ASP A 234 24.88 10.30 -42.53
N GLY A 235 24.34 9.20 -43.07
CA GLY A 235 25.06 7.93 -43.21
C GLY A 235 25.07 7.07 -41.95
N ALA A 236 24.19 7.34 -40.97
CA ALA A 236 23.96 6.50 -39.81
C ALA A 236 22.48 6.07 -39.76
N THR A 237 22.25 4.82 -39.38
CA THR A 237 20.91 4.26 -39.17
C THR A 237 20.64 4.16 -37.67
N SER A 238 19.59 4.81 -37.17
CA SER A 238 19.16 4.73 -35.77
C SER A 238 17.69 4.34 -35.67
N LEU A 239 17.37 3.41 -34.76
CA LEU A 239 15.99 3.04 -34.47
C LEU A 239 15.25 4.25 -33.87
N VAL A 240 14.06 4.52 -34.38
CA VAL A 240 13.11 5.53 -33.88
C VAL A 240 12.07 4.83 -33.02
N GLU A 241 11.34 3.89 -33.63
CA GLU A 241 10.26 3.15 -32.98
C GLU A 241 10.29 1.67 -33.42
N ASN A 242 9.79 0.78 -32.55
CA ASN A 242 9.65 -0.64 -32.81
C ASN A 242 8.33 -1.15 -32.23
N TRP A 243 7.52 -1.77 -33.08
CA TRP A 243 6.24 -2.37 -32.68
C TRP A 243 6.20 -3.82 -33.13
N TYR A 244 5.72 -4.72 -32.27
CA TYR A 244 5.33 -6.07 -32.63
C TYR A 244 3.97 -6.45 -32.03
N SER A 245 3.17 -7.23 -32.76
CA SER A 245 1.90 -7.80 -32.30
C SER A 245 1.60 -9.08 -33.07
N SER A 246 0.71 -9.92 -32.53
CA SER A 246 0.40 -11.25 -33.07
C SER A 246 -1.05 -11.35 -33.59
N VAL A 247 -1.68 -10.23 -33.93
CA VAL A 247 -3.11 -10.16 -34.28
C VAL A 247 -3.38 -9.39 -35.56
N ASP A 248 -4.56 -9.62 -36.13
CA ASP A 248 -5.16 -8.83 -37.22
C ASP A 248 -5.41 -7.40 -36.74
N GLU A 249 -4.45 -6.52 -36.99
CA GLU A 249 -4.43 -5.16 -36.47
C GLU A 249 -3.77 -4.21 -37.48
N VAL A 250 -4.15 -2.93 -37.38
CA VAL A 250 -3.46 -1.84 -38.06
C VAL A 250 -2.41 -1.31 -37.09
N TYR A 251 -1.15 -1.53 -37.42
CA TYR A 251 -0.01 -1.02 -36.68
C TYR A 251 0.23 0.43 -37.14
N SER A 252 0.22 1.39 -36.22
CA SER A 252 0.23 2.83 -36.56
C SER A 252 1.30 3.59 -35.77
N MET A 253 2.55 3.57 -36.25
CA MET A 253 3.65 4.31 -35.60
C MET A 253 3.53 5.79 -35.96
N THR A 254 3.22 6.67 -34.99
CA THR A 254 3.05 8.11 -35.21
C THR A 254 4.05 8.91 -34.39
N ASP A 255 5.01 9.51 -35.09
CA ASP A 255 6.11 10.28 -34.51
C ASP A 255 6.24 11.66 -35.17
N TYR A 256 6.82 12.62 -34.44
CA TYR A 256 7.45 13.75 -35.09
C TYR A 256 8.79 13.33 -35.70
N LEU A 257 8.90 13.46 -37.02
CA LEU A 257 10.10 13.11 -37.76
C LEU A 257 10.72 14.36 -38.40
N ASP A 258 12.00 14.61 -38.15
CA ASP A 258 12.79 15.64 -38.83
C ASP A 258 12.85 15.46 -40.37
N ALA A 259 13.29 16.51 -41.09
CA ALA A 259 13.57 16.40 -42.51
C ALA A 259 14.73 15.40 -42.77
N GLY A 260 14.49 14.37 -43.58
CA GLY A 260 15.47 13.30 -43.73
C GLY A 260 14.99 12.09 -44.52
N ASN A 261 15.82 11.04 -44.55
CA ASN A 261 15.46 9.73 -45.08
C ASN A 261 15.17 8.77 -43.93
N TYR A 262 14.14 7.96 -44.12
CA TYR A 262 13.67 6.99 -43.15
C TYR A 262 13.55 5.63 -43.81
N LEU A 263 13.66 4.60 -42.99
CA LEU A 263 13.51 3.21 -43.40
C LEU A 263 12.46 2.55 -42.52
N VAL A 264 11.61 1.74 -43.12
CA VAL A 264 10.68 0.87 -42.38
C VAL A 264 11.07 -0.56 -42.71
N SER A 265 11.27 -1.38 -41.68
CA SER A 265 11.44 -2.82 -41.82
C SER A 265 10.15 -3.49 -41.39
N VAL A 266 9.61 -4.39 -42.20
CA VAL A 266 8.48 -5.25 -41.86
C VAL A 266 8.95 -6.70 -41.98
N ALA A 267 8.85 -7.45 -40.90
CA ALA A 267 9.21 -8.86 -40.88
C ALA A 267 8.30 -9.64 -39.94
N ASP A 268 8.35 -10.96 -40.00
CA ASP A 268 7.79 -11.80 -38.93
C ASP A 268 8.63 -11.68 -37.64
N PHE A 269 7.99 -11.69 -36.48
CA PHE A 269 8.60 -11.58 -35.16
C PHE A 269 9.35 -12.86 -34.85
N GLY A 270 10.68 -12.77 -34.73
CA GLY A 270 11.55 -13.94 -34.68
C GLY A 270 11.86 -14.53 -36.06
N GLN A 271 11.28 -13.98 -37.13
CA GLN A 271 11.64 -14.26 -38.53
C GLN A 271 11.63 -15.76 -38.88
N ASN A 272 10.71 -16.49 -38.27
CA ASN A 272 10.68 -17.96 -38.26
C ASN A 272 9.38 -18.54 -38.86
N ASP A 273 8.38 -17.69 -39.09
CA ASP A 273 7.14 -18.01 -39.77
C ASP A 273 7.02 -17.22 -41.10
N SER A 274 6.16 -17.70 -42.00
CA SER A 274 5.85 -17.04 -43.26
C SER A 274 4.49 -17.45 -43.79
N ASP A 275 3.82 -16.52 -44.47
CA ASP A 275 2.56 -16.79 -45.15
C ASP A 275 2.34 -15.82 -46.31
N ALA A 276 2.76 -16.26 -47.51
CA ALA A 276 2.50 -15.56 -48.76
C ALA A 276 0.99 -15.37 -49.10
N SER A 277 0.07 -15.91 -48.29
CA SER A 277 -1.38 -15.72 -48.45
C SER A 277 -1.96 -14.64 -47.52
N SER A 278 -1.17 -14.13 -46.59
CA SER A 278 -1.54 -13.09 -45.63
C SER A 278 -0.78 -11.80 -45.97
N PRO A 279 -1.37 -10.92 -46.81
CA PRO A 279 -0.73 -9.67 -47.17
C PRO A 279 -0.80 -8.66 -46.01
N TYR A 280 0.16 -7.75 -45.99
CA TYR A 280 0.03 -6.47 -45.29
C TYR A 280 0.02 -5.32 -46.30
N GLU A 281 -0.59 -4.22 -45.91
CA GLU A 281 -0.60 -2.96 -46.65
C GLU A 281 0.15 -1.90 -45.84
N ILE A 282 1.22 -1.32 -46.38
CA ILE A 282 2.01 -0.27 -45.72
C ILE A 282 1.76 1.10 -46.38
N CYS A 283 1.55 2.12 -45.57
CA CYS A 283 1.51 3.49 -46.02
C CYS A 283 2.17 4.46 -45.05
N VAL A 284 2.63 5.57 -45.61
CA VAL A 284 3.21 6.68 -44.83
C VAL A 284 2.38 7.91 -45.12
N THR A 285 1.74 8.43 -44.08
CA THR A 285 1.07 9.73 -44.12
C THR A 285 1.86 10.74 -43.31
N SER A 286 1.76 12.01 -43.66
CA SER A 286 2.45 13.07 -42.95
C SER A 286 1.63 14.35 -42.99
N THR A 287 1.53 15.00 -41.84
CA THR A 287 0.76 16.23 -41.64
C THR A 287 1.63 17.26 -40.94
N ASP A 288 1.69 18.46 -41.50
CA ASP A 288 2.21 19.63 -40.79
C ASP A 288 1.11 20.14 -39.84
N THR A 289 1.29 20.02 -38.53
CA THR A 289 0.42 20.63 -37.52
C THR A 289 1.09 21.87 -36.93
N GLU A 290 0.30 22.76 -36.33
CA GLU A 290 0.83 23.88 -35.54
C GLU A 290 1.27 23.44 -34.14
N GLU A 291 0.92 22.23 -33.71
CA GLU A 291 1.29 21.68 -32.40
C GLU A 291 2.63 20.94 -32.45
N ALA A 292 3.06 20.40 -33.59
CA ALA A 292 4.33 19.69 -33.72
C ALA A 292 5.53 20.47 -33.14
N MET A 293 6.23 19.86 -32.18
CA MET A 293 7.38 20.43 -31.46
C MET A 293 7.05 21.72 -30.69
N THR A 294 5.78 21.96 -30.38
CA THR A 294 5.36 23.14 -29.62
C THR A 294 5.33 22.77 -28.17
N ASP A 295 6.22 23.39 -27.39
CA ASP A 295 6.36 23.16 -25.96
C ASP A 295 6.78 21.74 -25.52
N ASP A 296 7.26 20.92 -26.44
CA ASP A 296 8.00 19.64 -26.25
C ASP A 296 9.25 19.66 -25.35
N THR A 297 9.70 20.83 -24.90
CA THR A 297 10.91 20.94 -24.10
C THR A 297 10.76 21.97 -23.00
N ALA A 298 11.50 21.77 -21.91
CA ALA A 298 11.58 22.74 -20.83
C ALA A 298 12.01 24.15 -21.30
N GLU A 299 12.86 24.25 -22.34
CA GLU A 299 13.28 25.54 -22.90
C GLU A 299 12.16 26.29 -23.63
N ASP A 300 11.21 25.56 -24.20
CA ASP A 300 10.08 26.08 -24.98
C ASP A 300 8.76 26.06 -24.21
N ALA A 301 8.79 25.73 -22.93
CA ALA A 301 7.63 25.59 -22.07
C ALA A 301 6.68 26.81 -22.10
N THR A 302 5.39 26.53 -22.25
CA THR A 302 4.33 27.54 -22.24
C THR A 302 4.18 28.14 -20.84
N SER A 303 4.34 29.45 -20.70
CA SER A 303 4.23 30.12 -19.39
C SER A 303 2.77 30.19 -18.91
N VAL A 304 2.54 29.74 -17.68
CA VAL A 304 1.24 29.77 -16.99
C VAL A 304 1.33 30.73 -15.82
N ASP A 305 0.69 31.89 -15.95
CA ASP A 305 0.65 32.91 -14.90
C ASP A 305 -0.36 32.54 -13.80
N LEU A 306 0.16 32.08 -12.66
CA LEU A 306 -0.63 31.77 -11.47
C LEU A 306 -0.70 32.95 -10.49
N THR A 307 -0.25 34.15 -10.87
CA THR A 307 -0.34 35.34 -10.00
C THR A 307 -1.77 35.89 -9.86
N THR A 308 -2.73 35.35 -10.63
CA THR A 308 -4.18 35.63 -10.51
C THR A 308 -4.97 34.52 -9.82
N ASP A 309 -4.28 33.65 -9.08
CA ASP A 309 -4.79 32.53 -8.28
C ASP A 309 -5.38 31.36 -9.07
N VAL A 310 -5.91 31.56 -10.29
CA VAL A 310 -6.47 30.47 -11.11
C VAL A 310 -5.98 30.56 -12.55
N ALA A 311 -5.57 29.43 -13.10
CA ALA A 311 -5.29 29.21 -14.50
C ALA A 311 -5.89 27.89 -14.99
N SER A 312 -5.99 27.75 -16.31
CA SER A 312 -6.32 26.49 -16.94
C SER A 312 -5.50 26.34 -18.20
N VAL A 313 -4.89 25.18 -18.39
CA VAL A 313 -4.24 24.80 -19.64
C VAL A 313 -5.04 23.70 -20.32
N THR A 314 -5.01 23.73 -21.65
CA THR A 314 -5.64 22.72 -22.49
C THR A 314 -4.65 22.42 -23.60
N GLY A 315 -4.33 21.14 -23.77
CA GLY A 315 -3.41 20.68 -24.79
C GLY A 315 -3.92 19.39 -25.42
N SER A 316 -3.10 18.86 -26.32
CA SER A 316 -3.36 17.57 -26.93
C SER A 316 -2.07 16.92 -27.35
N LEU A 317 -1.84 15.70 -26.90
CA LEU A 317 -0.69 14.92 -27.32
C LEU A 317 -0.95 14.38 -28.73
N GLY A 318 -0.15 14.75 -29.72
CA GLY A 318 -0.33 14.45 -31.13
C GLY A 318 0.55 13.34 -31.70
N TYR A 319 1.54 12.83 -30.93
CA TYR A 319 2.41 11.71 -31.31
C TYR A 319 2.97 10.98 -30.07
N SER A 320 3.63 9.85 -30.30
CA SER A 320 4.18 8.94 -29.29
C SER A 320 5.12 9.59 -28.26
N SER A 321 5.90 10.56 -28.71
CA SER A 321 6.95 11.24 -27.95
C SER A 321 6.60 12.70 -27.63
N ASP A 322 5.33 13.06 -27.79
CA ASP A 322 4.85 14.40 -27.48
C ASP A 322 4.81 14.63 -25.97
N GLU A 323 5.31 15.79 -25.57
CA GLU A 323 5.37 16.24 -24.18
C GLU A 323 4.98 17.72 -24.11
N ASP A 324 3.83 18.05 -23.55
CA ASP A 324 3.49 19.47 -23.39
C ASP A 324 4.12 20.01 -22.09
N TRP A 325 5.09 20.93 -22.21
CA TRP A 325 5.75 21.56 -21.06
C TRP A 325 5.13 22.91 -20.71
N TYR A 326 4.84 23.12 -19.43
CA TYR A 326 4.31 24.36 -18.89
C TYR A 326 5.19 24.90 -17.77
N LEU A 327 5.59 26.17 -17.87
CA LEU A 327 6.32 26.87 -16.80
C LEU A 327 5.31 27.56 -15.87
N LEU A 328 5.23 27.12 -14.62
CA LEU A 328 4.31 27.64 -13.63
C LEU A 328 4.90 28.87 -12.93
N GLU A 329 4.37 30.06 -13.23
CA GLU A 329 4.77 31.30 -12.58
C GLU A 329 4.00 31.49 -11.27
N MET A 330 4.56 30.92 -10.20
CA MET A 330 3.94 30.91 -8.87
C MET A 330 3.89 32.31 -8.23
N PRO A 331 2.85 32.64 -7.43
CA PRO A 331 2.83 33.85 -6.65
C PRO A 331 4.00 33.90 -5.64
N SER A 332 4.59 35.08 -5.45
CA SER A 332 5.62 35.26 -4.42
C SER A 332 4.99 35.27 -3.03
N VAL A 333 5.17 34.18 -2.28
CA VAL A 333 4.84 34.12 -0.86
C VAL A 333 5.92 34.79 -0.01
N THR A 334 5.52 35.42 1.10
CA THR A 334 6.45 36.11 2.02
C THR A 334 6.19 35.74 3.47
N GLY A 335 7.24 35.36 4.21
CA GLY A 335 7.10 35.05 5.63
C GLY A 335 6.79 33.57 5.85
N ASP A 336 5.78 33.30 6.65
CA ASP A 336 5.35 31.96 7.11
C ASP A 336 4.19 31.42 6.25
N ASP A 337 4.04 31.96 5.04
CA ASP A 337 3.00 31.60 4.09
C ASP A 337 3.49 30.47 3.17
N LEU A 338 2.68 29.43 3.02
CA LEU A 338 2.87 28.31 2.11
C LEU A 338 2.06 28.52 0.83
N SER A 339 2.64 28.14 -0.32
CA SER A 339 1.91 28.10 -1.59
C SER A 339 1.39 26.69 -1.83
N LEU A 340 0.08 26.54 -1.86
CA LEU A 340 -0.60 25.31 -2.22
C LEU A 340 -1.06 25.40 -3.67
N LEU A 341 -0.74 24.41 -4.49
CA LEU A 341 -1.25 24.29 -5.86
C LEU A 341 -2.31 23.19 -5.90
N SER A 342 -3.57 23.58 -6.05
CA SER A 342 -4.65 22.67 -6.42
C SER A 342 -4.56 22.36 -7.92
N VAL A 343 -4.54 21.08 -8.25
CA VAL A 343 -4.43 20.57 -9.62
C VAL A 343 -5.64 19.69 -9.90
N THR A 344 -6.46 20.05 -10.89
CA THR A 344 -7.53 19.20 -11.41
C THR A 344 -7.17 18.74 -12.82
N LEU A 345 -7.01 17.43 -12.97
CA LEU A 345 -6.63 16.74 -14.20
C LEU A 345 -7.85 16.09 -14.84
N ASP A 346 -8.13 16.42 -16.11
CA ASP A 346 -9.22 15.85 -16.90
C ASP A 346 -8.73 15.47 -18.30
N ALA A 347 -8.74 14.17 -18.59
CA ALA A 347 -8.45 13.59 -19.90
C ALA A 347 -9.55 12.65 -20.38
N ASN A 348 -10.81 12.93 -20.03
CA ASN A 348 -11.96 12.04 -20.28
C ASN A 348 -12.31 11.82 -21.76
N THR A 349 -11.56 12.45 -22.68
CA THR A 349 -11.74 12.35 -24.12
C THR A 349 -10.72 11.48 -24.82
N SER A 350 -9.65 11.03 -24.14
CA SER A 350 -8.69 10.08 -24.71
C SER A 350 -9.02 8.66 -24.28
N ASP A 351 -8.75 7.69 -25.15
CA ASP A 351 -8.68 6.26 -24.82
C ASP A 351 -7.27 5.85 -24.33
N MET A 352 -6.37 6.82 -24.13
CA MET A 352 -4.97 6.64 -23.72
C MET A 352 -4.71 7.14 -22.30
N ASP A 353 -3.79 6.48 -21.60
CA ASP A 353 -3.34 6.90 -20.28
C ASP A 353 -2.32 8.05 -20.40
N ILE A 354 -2.53 9.11 -19.62
CA ILE A 354 -1.74 10.34 -19.69
C ILE A 354 -1.02 10.55 -18.37
N LEU A 355 0.28 10.78 -18.43
CA LEU A 355 1.15 11.10 -17.31
C LEU A 355 1.24 12.61 -17.12
N TYR A 356 1.01 13.05 -15.88
CA TYR A 356 1.22 14.42 -15.44
C TYR A 356 2.36 14.45 -14.42
N VAL A 357 3.34 15.32 -14.61
CA VAL A 357 4.50 15.45 -13.72
C VAL A 357 4.73 16.91 -13.35
N ILE A 358 4.90 17.20 -12.07
CA ILE A 358 5.35 18.51 -11.59
C ILE A 358 6.77 18.36 -11.06
N THR A 359 7.68 19.16 -11.61
CA THR A 359 9.09 19.21 -11.21
C THR A 359 9.48 20.58 -10.69
N ASP A 360 10.42 20.61 -9.75
CA ASP A 360 11.01 21.85 -9.26
C ASP A 360 12.14 22.36 -10.18
N ALA A 361 12.69 23.54 -9.88
CA ALA A 361 13.79 24.14 -10.64
C ALA A 361 15.09 23.31 -10.70
N SER A 362 15.23 22.27 -9.86
CA SER A 362 16.36 21.35 -9.87
C SER A 362 16.11 20.10 -10.74
N GLY A 363 14.87 19.92 -11.20
CA GLY A 363 14.38 18.73 -11.91
C GLY A 363 13.93 17.60 -10.98
N GLU A 364 13.76 17.88 -9.68
CA GLU A 364 13.20 16.90 -8.75
C GLU A 364 11.69 16.80 -8.93
N ILE A 365 11.17 15.57 -9.02
CA ILE A 365 9.73 15.32 -9.12
C ILE A 365 9.09 15.61 -7.77
N VAL A 366 8.21 16.61 -7.75
CA VAL A 366 7.38 16.96 -6.59
C VAL A 366 6.09 16.15 -6.61
N PHE A 367 5.54 15.90 -7.81
CA PHE A 367 4.31 15.15 -7.99
C PHE A 367 4.29 14.45 -9.34
N SER A 368 3.69 13.26 -9.40
CA SER A 368 3.42 12.54 -10.65
C SER A 368 2.13 11.73 -10.56
N TYR A 369 1.33 11.69 -11.62
CA TYR A 369 0.10 10.90 -11.69
C TYR A 369 -0.22 10.45 -13.10
N VAL A 370 -0.56 9.17 -13.24
CA VAL A 370 -1.08 8.59 -14.48
C VAL A 370 -2.60 8.61 -14.41
N HIS A 371 -3.23 9.37 -15.31
CA HIS A 371 -4.67 9.43 -15.46
C HIS A 371 -5.12 8.38 -16.47
N THR A 372 -5.89 7.40 -16.00
CA THR A 372 -6.45 6.38 -16.87
C THR A 372 -7.64 6.91 -17.67
N ALA A 373 -7.64 6.63 -18.97
CA ALA A 373 -8.72 6.98 -19.89
C ALA A 373 -10.12 6.59 -19.37
N GLY A 374 -11.07 7.51 -19.52
CA GLY A 374 -12.47 7.32 -19.12
C GLY A 374 -12.74 7.27 -17.61
N SER A 375 -11.73 7.59 -16.77
CA SER A 375 -11.92 7.79 -15.33
C SER A 375 -12.65 9.12 -15.03
N ALA A 376 -12.81 9.49 -13.77
CA ALA A 376 -13.33 10.81 -13.42
C ALA A 376 -12.15 11.78 -13.26
N ALA A 377 -12.40 13.09 -13.45
CA ALA A 377 -11.37 14.10 -13.18
C ALA A 377 -10.76 13.91 -11.79
N TYR A 378 -9.44 13.99 -11.71
CA TYR A 378 -8.69 13.80 -10.46
C TYR A 378 -8.26 15.16 -9.92
N SER A 379 -8.49 15.42 -8.64
CA SER A 379 -8.08 16.66 -7.97
C SER A 379 -7.21 16.34 -6.77
N LEU A 380 -6.17 17.16 -6.57
CA LEU A 380 -5.28 17.09 -5.43
C LEU A 380 -4.67 18.46 -5.14
N GLU A 381 -4.00 18.56 -4.01
CA GLU A 381 -3.26 19.75 -3.61
C GLU A 381 -1.79 19.40 -3.39
N VAL A 382 -0.89 20.22 -3.96
CA VAL A 382 0.56 20.03 -3.89
C VAL A 382 1.18 21.21 -3.14
N LEU A 383 1.92 20.92 -2.06
CA LEU A 383 2.73 21.94 -1.41
C LEU A 383 3.90 22.32 -2.31
N LEU A 384 3.96 23.58 -2.72
CA LEU A 384 5.05 24.13 -3.52
C LEU A 384 5.83 25.15 -2.69
N SER A 385 7.15 24.98 -2.65
CA SER A 385 8.08 25.96 -2.08
C SER A 385 8.19 27.20 -2.98
N SER A 386 8.94 28.22 -2.52
CA SER A 386 9.29 29.32 -3.42
C SER A 386 10.25 28.83 -4.52
N GLY A 387 9.85 28.93 -5.78
CA GLY A 387 10.68 28.50 -6.90
C GLY A 387 9.93 28.51 -8.23
N ASP A 388 10.69 28.24 -9.28
CA ASP A 388 10.12 27.96 -10.61
C ASP A 388 9.74 26.47 -10.63
N TYR A 389 8.55 26.16 -11.16
CA TYR A 389 8.06 24.79 -11.31
C TYR A 389 7.65 24.55 -12.76
N THR A 390 7.79 23.31 -13.21
CA THR A 390 7.31 22.88 -14.51
C THR A 390 6.27 21.79 -14.36
N LEU A 391 5.16 21.92 -15.09
CA LEU A 391 4.19 20.84 -15.30
C LEU A 391 4.47 20.26 -16.69
N THR A 392 4.71 18.95 -16.76
CA THR A 392 4.83 18.20 -18.01
C THR A 392 3.62 17.28 -18.15
N VAL A 393 3.05 17.23 -19.34
CA VAL A 393 1.98 16.29 -19.70
C VAL A 393 2.47 15.43 -20.86
N SER A 394 2.45 14.11 -20.70
CA SER A 394 2.96 13.17 -21.70
C SER A 394 2.11 11.90 -21.72
N LEU A 395 2.36 11.01 -22.67
CA LEU A 395 1.85 9.64 -22.59
C LEU A 395 2.61 8.87 -21.50
N ASP A 396 1.95 7.89 -20.89
CA ASP A 396 2.62 6.93 -20.03
C ASP A 396 3.53 5.99 -20.85
N GLU A 397 4.68 5.57 -20.30
CA GLU A 397 5.75 4.87 -21.05
C GLU A 397 5.30 3.55 -21.70
N ASP A 398 4.25 2.92 -21.16
CA ASP A 398 3.71 1.65 -21.65
C ASP A 398 2.57 1.82 -22.68
N GLN A 399 2.19 3.07 -23.01
CA GLN A 399 1.08 3.36 -23.92
C GLN A 399 1.53 3.43 -25.37
N VAL A 400 0.71 2.84 -26.25
CA VAL A 400 0.88 2.95 -27.69
C VAL A 400 0.01 4.10 -28.19
N TYR A 401 0.63 5.08 -28.83
CA TYR A 401 -0.11 6.17 -29.44
C TYR A 401 -1.00 5.64 -30.57
N SER A 402 -2.30 5.91 -30.48
CA SER A 402 -3.29 5.46 -31.47
C SER A 402 -4.17 6.59 -32.01
N GLU A 403 -4.29 7.68 -31.27
CA GLU A 403 -5.03 8.88 -31.65
C GLU A 403 -4.57 10.07 -30.81
N SER A 404 -4.96 11.29 -31.17
CA SER A 404 -4.59 12.47 -30.38
C SER A 404 -5.28 12.47 -29.01
N ALA A 405 -4.50 12.66 -27.95
CA ALA A 405 -4.97 12.68 -26.56
C ALA A 405 -5.23 14.12 -26.08
N SER A 406 -6.47 14.60 -26.20
CA SER A 406 -6.85 15.90 -25.64
C SER A 406 -7.01 15.84 -24.12
N TYR A 407 -6.49 16.87 -23.43
CA TYR A 407 -6.61 17.00 -21.98
C TYR A 407 -6.86 18.45 -21.55
N SER A 408 -7.25 18.62 -20.28
CA SER A 408 -7.30 19.90 -19.61
C SER A 408 -6.80 19.79 -18.18
N VAL A 409 -6.02 20.79 -17.74
CA VAL A 409 -5.55 20.92 -16.37
C VAL A 409 -6.02 22.25 -15.82
N ALA A 410 -6.82 22.23 -14.75
CA ALA A 410 -7.11 23.42 -13.97
C ALA A 410 -6.11 23.53 -12.83
N LEU A 411 -5.58 24.73 -12.64
CA LEU A 411 -4.55 25.05 -11.66
C LEU A 411 -5.06 26.20 -10.81
N GLU A 412 -5.11 26.01 -9.49
CA GLU A 412 -5.48 27.06 -8.54
C GLU A 412 -4.41 27.14 -7.45
N THR A 413 -3.85 28.33 -7.24
CA THR A 413 -2.91 28.57 -6.16
C THR A 413 -3.60 29.25 -5.00
N THR A 414 -3.50 28.62 -3.83
CA THR A 414 -3.96 29.19 -2.56
C THR A 414 -2.76 29.46 -1.68
N THR A 415 -2.80 30.56 -0.94
CA THR A 415 -1.81 30.83 0.10
C THR A 415 -2.39 30.41 1.44
N VAL A 416 -1.66 29.55 2.15
CA VAL A 416 -2.04 29.06 3.47
C VAL A 416 -1.03 29.58 4.48
N THR A 417 -1.51 30.07 5.62
CA THR A 417 -0.61 30.43 6.73
C THR A 417 -0.58 29.28 7.72
N ASP A 418 0.59 28.66 7.82
CA ASP A 418 0.93 27.66 8.82
C ASP A 418 2.30 27.97 9.41
N ALA A 419 2.32 28.41 10.68
CA ALA A 419 3.55 28.82 11.32
C ALA A 419 4.40 27.62 11.76
N ASP A 420 3.79 26.47 11.98
CA ASP A 420 4.48 25.26 12.44
C ASP A 420 5.27 24.60 11.30
N GLU A 421 4.87 24.87 10.06
CA GLU A 421 5.56 24.46 8.84
C GLU A 421 6.79 25.32 8.48
N THR A 422 7.19 26.24 9.36
CA THR A 422 8.38 27.07 9.13
C THR A 422 9.63 26.54 9.85
N GLY A 423 10.70 26.25 9.09
CA GLY A 423 12.00 25.85 9.66
C GLY A 423 12.13 24.35 9.88
N ASP A 424 12.47 23.93 11.11
CA ASP A 424 12.51 22.52 11.52
C ASP A 424 11.08 22.10 11.91
N ALA A 425 10.17 22.07 10.92
CA ALA A 425 8.76 21.72 11.10
C ALA A 425 8.59 20.35 11.78
N ASN A 426 7.51 20.14 12.52
CA ASN A 426 7.24 18.90 13.25
C ASN A 426 6.70 17.76 12.35
N ASN A 427 7.10 17.74 11.08
CA ASN A 427 6.74 16.72 10.08
C ASN A 427 7.36 15.34 10.30
N THR A 428 8.26 15.21 11.27
CA THR A 428 8.90 13.94 11.62
C THR A 428 8.92 13.72 13.13
N SER A 429 8.95 12.47 13.57
CA SER A 429 9.09 12.14 15.00
C SER A 429 10.39 12.68 15.62
N ALA A 430 11.44 12.90 14.81
CA ALA A 430 12.70 13.48 15.28
C ALA A 430 12.59 14.97 15.62
N ASP A 431 11.65 15.67 14.98
CA ASP A 431 11.39 17.09 15.12
C ASP A 431 10.07 17.36 15.88
N ALA A 432 9.54 16.34 16.56
CA ALA A 432 8.26 16.39 17.25
C ALA A 432 8.19 17.52 18.29
N TYR A 433 7.04 18.21 18.32
CA TYR A 433 6.78 19.28 19.28
C TYR A 433 6.59 18.71 20.69
N SER A 434 7.37 19.19 21.67
CA SER A 434 7.27 18.70 23.05
C SER A 434 6.04 19.27 23.78
N LEU A 435 5.13 18.38 24.19
CA LEU A 435 3.98 18.69 25.01
C LEU A 435 4.35 18.79 26.50
N THR A 436 3.57 19.58 27.22
CA THR A 436 3.61 19.64 28.69
C THR A 436 2.31 19.05 29.22
N SER A 437 2.41 18.09 30.15
CA SER A 437 1.24 17.43 30.73
C SER A 437 0.19 18.43 31.24
N GLY A 438 -1.05 18.33 30.75
CA GLY A 438 -2.18 19.18 31.10
C GLY A 438 -2.16 20.59 30.48
N GLU A 439 -1.27 20.86 29.52
CA GLU A 439 -1.27 22.10 28.74
C GLU A 439 -1.63 21.80 27.29
N ALA A 440 -2.74 22.37 26.82
CA ALA A 440 -3.17 22.26 25.42
C ALA A 440 -2.29 23.10 24.47
N VAL A 441 -1.95 22.53 23.31
CA VAL A 441 -1.50 23.28 22.13
C VAL A 441 -2.72 23.58 21.28
N THR A 442 -2.90 24.83 20.86
CA THR A 442 -4.13 25.28 20.19
C THR A 442 -3.82 25.98 18.87
N GLY A 443 -4.74 25.90 17.90
CA GLY A 443 -4.62 26.62 16.63
C GLY A 443 -3.64 25.95 15.67
N LYS A 444 -3.42 24.64 15.85
CA LYS A 444 -2.62 23.75 15.00
C LYS A 444 -3.43 23.35 13.77
N LYS A 445 -2.78 22.93 12.69
CA LYS A 445 -3.46 22.70 11.40
C LYS A 445 -2.84 21.54 10.63
N ILE A 446 -3.67 20.90 9.82
CA ILE A 446 -3.22 20.03 8.73
C ILE A 446 -3.57 20.79 7.44
N SER A 447 -2.64 21.67 7.04
CA SER A 447 -2.86 22.77 6.09
C SER A 447 -2.73 22.38 4.62
N TYR A 448 -2.21 21.18 4.31
CA TYR A 448 -2.08 20.66 2.95
C TYR A 448 -2.10 19.13 2.92
N ALA A 449 -2.31 18.54 1.74
CA ALA A 449 -2.31 17.10 1.57
C ALA A 449 -0.92 16.51 1.88
N GLY A 450 -0.86 15.64 2.89
CA GLY A 450 0.39 15.06 3.38
C GLY A 450 1.10 15.85 4.48
N ASP A 451 0.49 16.93 4.97
CA ASP A 451 0.89 17.60 6.21
C ASP A 451 0.73 16.65 7.40
N ILE A 452 1.76 16.59 8.25
CA ILE A 452 1.83 15.67 9.38
C ILE A 452 2.39 16.41 10.58
N ASP A 453 1.65 16.42 11.67
CA ASP A 453 2.13 16.99 12.92
C ASP A 453 2.56 15.90 13.90
N TRP A 454 3.84 15.91 14.28
CA TRP A 454 4.36 15.08 15.36
C TRP A 454 4.47 15.86 16.67
N TYR A 455 4.08 15.20 17.75
CA TYR A 455 4.20 15.66 19.12
C TYR A 455 4.89 14.60 19.97
N VAL A 456 5.48 15.02 21.09
CA VAL A 456 6.07 14.11 22.07
C VAL A 456 5.72 14.55 23.49
N ILE A 457 5.24 13.61 24.31
CA ILE A 457 5.09 13.80 25.75
C ILE A 457 6.04 12.87 26.51
N ASN A 458 6.81 13.47 27.43
CA ASN A 458 7.71 12.73 28.29
C ASN A 458 6.99 12.31 29.57
N VAL A 459 6.89 11.00 29.78
CA VAL A 459 6.39 10.42 31.01
C VAL A 459 7.58 10.14 31.93
N PRO A 460 7.65 10.75 33.12
CA PRO A 460 8.75 10.50 34.05
C PRO A 460 8.71 9.07 34.62
N ALA A 461 9.86 8.60 35.09
CA ALA A 461 9.97 7.36 35.83
C ALA A 461 9.03 7.33 37.03
N SER A 462 8.28 6.24 37.17
CA SER A 462 7.27 6.00 38.21
C SER A 462 7.27 4.53 38.61
N ASP A 463 7.06 4.28 39.91
CA ASP A 463 6.85 2.93 40.45
C ASP A 463 5.36 2.53 40.44
N ASN A 464 4.46 3.44 40.04
CA ASN A 464 3.02 3.22 40.01
C ASN A 464 2.52 3.23 38.56
N TYR A 465 1.46 2.48 38.31
CA TYR A 465 0.64 2.64 37.12
C TYR A 465 0.05 4.05 37.07
N GLN A 466 -0.07 4.56 35.86
CA GLN A 466 -0.57 5.88 35.52
C GLN A 466 -1.39 5.75 34.24
N ARG A 467 -2.17 6.76 33.91
CA ARG A 467 -2.76 6.85 32.58
C ARG A 467 -2.34 8.13 31.89
N LEU A 468 -2.24 8.05 30.58
CA LEU A 468 -1.96 9.19 29.72
C LEU A 468 -3.19 9.44 28.85
N VAL A 469 -3.91 10.52 29.18
CA VAL A 469 -5.11 10.97 28.49
C VAL A 469 -4.73 11.92 27.36
N PHE A 470 -5.32 11.75 26.19
CA PHE A 470 -5.19 12.61 25.02
C PHE A 470 -6.55 13.21 24.72
N GLU A 471 -6.60 14.52 24.52
CA GLU A 471 -7.79 15.23 24.11
C GLU A 471 -7.46 16.00 22.83
N LEU A 472 -8.10 15.61 21.73
CA LEU A 472 -8.00 16.23 20.43
C LEU A 472 -9.36 16.88 20.10
N SER A 473 -9.38 18.19 20.10
CA SER A 473 -10.59 18.98 19.79
C SER A 473 -10.41 19.77 18.51
N PHE A 474 -11.42 19.76 17.65
CA PHE A 474 -11.41 20.54 16.43
C PHE A 474 -12.20 21.84 16.62
N THR A 475 -11.55 22.98 16.38
CA THR A 475 -12.20 24.28 16.48
C THR A 475 -11.94 25.09 15.22
N ASP A 476 -13.00 25.62 14.61
CA ASP A 476 -12.89 26.82 13.78
C ASP A 476 -13.65 27.94 14.49
N GLY A 477 -13.07 29.13 14.57
CA GLY A 477 -13.44 30.17 15.51
C GLY A 477 -14.96 30.39 15.66
N ASP A 478 -15.49 30.18 16.87
CA ASP A 478 -16.86 30.51 17.32
C ASP A 478 -18.02 29.91 16.48
N SER A 479 -17.80 29.02 15.51
CA SER A 479 -18.86 28.33 14.73
C SER A 479 -18.35 27.04 14.08
N ALA A 480 -19.15 25.96 14.18
CA ALA A 480 -18.91 24.71 13.46
C ALA A 480 -18.81 24.99 11.94
N VAL A 481 -17.67 24.65 11.36
CA VAL A 481 -17.46 24.59 9.92
C VAL A 481 -17.17 23.14 9.60
N GLU A 482 -17.84 22.65 8.55
CA GLU A 482 -17.58 21.34 7.93
C GLU A 482 -16.11 21.35 7.48
N SER A 483 -15.23 20.57 8.12
CA SER A 483 -13.87 20.38 7.63
C SER A 483 -13.89 19.25 6.63
N ASP A 484 -13.21 19.44 5.50
CA ASP A 484 -13.01 18.36 4.53
C ASP A 484 -11.90 17.38 4.98
N VAL A 485 -11.15 17.63 6.07
CA VAL A 485 -10.05 16.78 6.53
C VAL A 485 -10.56 15.60 7.35
N ASP A 486 -10.16 14.40 6.96
CA ASP A 486 -10.47 13.16 7.68
C ASP A 486 -9.32 12.91 8.69
N PHE A 487 -9.46 13.37 9.94
CA PHE A 487 -8.34 13.35 10.88
C PHE A 487 -8.02 11.95 11.42
N ARG A 488 -6.72 11.67 11.58
CA ARG A 488 -6.20 10.48 12.23
C ARG A 488 -5.19 10.86 13.31
N MET A 489 -5.37 10.28 14.49
CA MET A 489 -4.41 10.32 15.59
C MET A 489 -3.76 8.94 15.77
N LEU A 490 -2.43 8.90 15.81
CA LEU A 490 -1.67 7.71 16.13
C LEU A 490 -0.72 8.00 17.29
N VAL A 491 -0.76 7.19 18.34
CA VAL A 491 0.18 7.29 19.47
C VAL A 491 1.14 6.10 19.43
N ASN A 492 2.43 6.40 19.47
CA ASN A 492 3.51 5.42 19.44
C ASN A 492 4.35 5.45 20.72
N LEU A 493 4.70 4.27 21.23
CA LEU A 493 5.74 4.07 22.23
C LEU A 493 6.91 3.34 21.56
N ASP A 494 8.09 3.96 21.51
CA ASP A 494 9.31 3.37 20.92
C ASP A 494 9.12 2.73 19.52
N ASP A 495 8.37 3.42 18.64
CA ASP A 495 7.98 3.04 17.27
C ASP A 495 6.79 2.04 17.15
N ASP A 496 6.28 1.49 18.24
CA ASP A 496 5.10 0.62 18.24
C ASP A 496 3.83 1.45 18.47
N ALA A 497 2.84 1.31 17.59
CA ALA A 497 1.54 1.93 17.73
C ALA A 497 0.80 1.31 18.91
N VAL A 498 0.42 2.15 19.88
CA VAL A 498 -0.36 1.74 21.07
C VAL A 498 -1.80 2.21 20.99
N VAL A 499 -2.05 3.30 20.23
CA VAL A 499 -3.40 3.83 19.97
C VAL A 499 -3.48 4.28 18.53
N GLU A 500 -4.58 3.95 17.88
CA GLU A 500 -4.97 4.50 16.60
C GLU A 500 -6.42 4.93 16.67
N VAL A 501 -6.67 6.21 16.41
CA VAL A 501 -8.01 6.73 16.25
C VAL A 501 -8.14 7.40 14.90
N VAL A 502 -9.22 7.05 14.20
CA VAL A 502 -9.59 7.60 12.91
C VAL A 502 -10.97 8.20 13.07
N ASP A 503 -11.14 9.45 12.62
CA ASP A 503 -12.45 10.06 12.50
C ASP A 503 -13.29 9.27 11.47
N PRO A 504 -14.38 8.59 11.88
CA PRO A 504 -15.21 7.81 10.98
C PRO A 504 -16.13 8.75 10.18
N VAL A 505 -15.56 9.50 9.25
CA VAL A 505 -16.20 10.46 8.35
C VAL A 505 -17.64 10.07 7.96
N THR A 506 -18.63 10.89 8.34
CA THR A 506 -19.79 11.30 7.51
C THR A 506 -20.74 12.26 8.24
N GLY A 507 -20.26 13.42 8.73
CA GLY A 507 -21.17 14.54 8.99
C GLY A 507 -20.74 15.45 10.14
N ASP A 508 -20.23 16.63 9.77
CA ASP A 508 -20.32 17.99 10.36
C ASP A 508 -20.42 18.23 11.88
N ALA A 509 -20.30 17.22 12.73
CA ALA A 509 -20.28 17.38 14.17
C ALA A 509 -18.87 17.78 14.62
N ILE A 510 -18.81 18.64 15.63
CA ILE A 510 -17.57 18.98 16.32
C ILE A 510 -17.09 17.68 16.98
N LEU A 511 -16.00 17.09 16.49
CA LEU A 511 -15.33 16.00 17.17
C LEU A 511 -14.47 16.57 18.31
N ASP A 512 -14.82 16.21 19.53
CA ASP A 512 -13.89 16.17 20.64
C ASP A 512 -13.54 14.70 20.80
N LEU A 513 -12.33 14.32 20.36
CA LEU A 513 -11.80 12.98 20.56
C LEU A 513 -11.04 12.96 21.87
N GLN A 514 -11.41 12.04 22.75
CA GLN A 514 -10.68 11.75 23.96
C GLN A 514 -10.18 10.30 23.88
N GLU A 515 -8.92 10.03 24.23
CA GLU A 515 -8.38 8.67 24.28
C GLU A 515 -7.39 8.51 25.44
N ALA A 516 -7.27 7.33 26.06
CA ALA A 516 -6.29 7.11 27.13
C ALA A 516 -5.54 5.80 26.98
N VAL A 517 -4.26 5.84 27.37
CA VAL A 517 -3.42 4.64 27.48
C VAL A 517 -2.96 4.41 28.90
N LEU A 518 -2.95 3.14 29.30
CA LEU A 518 -2.27 2.71 30.51
C LEU A 518 -0.76 2.88 30.35
N VAL A 519 -0.14 3.47 31.37
CA VAL A 519 1.30 3.64 31.47
C VAL A 519 1.82 2.79 32.61
N ALA A 520 2.52 1.71 32.25
CA ALA A 520 3.14 0.80 33.21
C ALA A 520 4.26 1.48 34.04
N PRO A 521 4.55 0.97 35.25
CA PRO A 521 5.72 1.36 36.02
C PRO A 521 7.00 1.31 35.18
N ASN A 522 7.83 2.34 35.26
CA ASN A 522 9.01 2.48 34.41
C ASN A 522 10.18 3.15 35.15
N GLU A 523 11.40 2.67 34.91
CA GLU A 523 12.60 3.13 35.63
C GLU A 523 13.32 4.32 34.96
N GLU A 524 13.19 4.46 33.63
CA GLU A 524 14.00 5.40 32.83
C GLU A 524 13.19 6.60 32.27
N GLY A 525 11.87 6.62 32.47
CA GLY A 525 10.96 7.53 31.76
C GLY A 525 10.66 7.01 30.35
N LEU A 526 9.50 7.37 29.83
CA LEU A 526 9.02 6.98 28.50
C LEU A 526 8.74 8.20 27.63
N ASN A 527 8.79 8.05 26.32
CA ASN A 527 8.35 9.07 25.37
C ASN A 527 7.23 8.49 24.51
N TYR A 528 6.07 9.11 24.59
CA TYR A 528 4.96 8.82 23.70
C TYR A 528 4.98 9.85 22.58
N TYR A 529 5.02 9.38 21.34
CA TYR A 529 4.96 10.21 20.14
C TYR A 529 3.55 10.18 19.60
N ILE A 530 2.94 11.34 19.41
CA ILE A 530 1.60 11.48 18.86
C ILE A 530 1.74 12.04 17.45
N LYS A 531 1.11 11.40 16.47
CA LYS A 531 1.06 11.84 15.09
C LYS A 531 -0.38 12.22 14.76
N ILE A 532 -0.58 13.44 14.29
CA ILE A 532 -1.84 13.94 13.73
C ILE A 532 -1.66 14.10 12.22
N SER A 533 -2.59 13.58 11.41
CA SER A 533 -2.54 13.68 9.94
C SER A 533 -3.92 13.48 9.31
N ASP A 534 -4.06 13.82 8.03
CA ASP A 534 -5.17 13.32 7.19
C ASP A 534 -5.03 11.79 6.98
N GLU A 535 -6.11 11.03 7.18
CA GLU A 535 -6.17 9.57 7.05
C GLU A 535 -5.64 9.11 5.68
N PHE A 536 -5.98 9.83 4.62
CA PHE A 536 -5.66 9.44 3.24
C PHE A 536 -4.59 10.31 2.57
N ALA A 537 -4.12 11.38 3.22
CA ALA A 537 -3.20 12.37 2.67
C ALA A 537 -3.65 12.91 1.29
N LYS A 538 -4.95 13.20 1.15
CA LYS A 538 -5.59 13.64 -0.09
C LYS A 538 -6.36 14.93 0.05
N LYS A 539 -6.71 15.33 1.26
CA LYS A 539 -7.51 16.50 1.53
C LYS A 539 -6.76 17.42 2.48
N SER A 540 -7.12 18.70 2.45
CA SER A 540 -6.64 19.65 3.43
C SER A 540 -7.71 20.70 3.68
N ASP A 541 -7.61 21.38 4.82
CA ASP A 541 -8.40 22.56 5.10
C ASP A 541 -7.52 23.57 5.82
N ALA A 542 -7.08 24.56 5.05
CA ALA A 542 -6.32 25.72 5.50
C ALA A 542 -6.91 26.46 6.71
N ASN A 543 -8.21 26.34 6.94
CA ASN A 543 -8.93 27.03 8.02
C ASN A 543 -9.27 26.13 9.20
N ALA A 544 -9.31 24.81 9.00
CA ALA A 544 -9.52 23.87 10.09
C ALA A 544 -8.34 23.93 11.05
N THR A 545 -8.64 24.23 12.32
CA THR A 545 -7.63 24.14 13.38
C THR A 545 -8.02 23.10 14.40
N TYR A 546 -7.02 22.50 15.02
CA TYR A 546 -7.19 21.59 16.13
C TYR A 546 -6.43 22.07 17.37
N SER A 547 -6.83 21.50 18.50
CA SER A 547 -6.17 21.61 19.79
C SER A 547 -5.88 20.23 20.32
N LEU A 548 -4.66 20.01 20.78
CA LEU A 548 -4.22 18.75 21.38
C LEU A 548 -3.77 19.02 22.81
N MET A 549 -4.33 18.27 23.76
CA MET A 549 -3.82 18.18 25.13
C MET A 549 -3.44 16.74 25.43
N ALA A 550 -2.34 16.56 26.16
CA ALA A 550 -1.98 15.28 26.73
C ALA A 550 -1.79 15.45 28.23
N THR A 551 -2.46 14.65 29.04
CA THR A 551 -2.49 14.76 30.50
C THR A 551 -2.07 13.43 31.11
N LEU A 552 -0.95 13.45 31.83
CA LEU A 552 -0.49 12.32 32.62
C LEU A 552 -1.10 12.38 34.02
N GLU A 553 -1.87 11.35 34.36
CA GLU A 553 -2.62 11.24 35.62
C GLU A 553 -2.23 9.96 36.37
N GLY A 554 -2.53 9.93 37.68
CA GLY A 554 -2.52 8.67 38.41
C GLY A 554 -3.83 7.93 38.16
N LEU A 555 -3.84 6.62 38.33
CA LEU A 555 -5.09 5.86 38.37
C LEU A 555 -5.93 6.25 39.59
N ASN A 556 -7.24 5.99 39.52
CA ASN A 556 -8.17 6.35 40.57
C ASN A 556 -8.01 5.43 41.79
N ASP A 557 -7.76 6.00 42.96
CA ASP A 557 -7.83 5.24 44.22
C ASP A 557 -9.30 5.10 44.65
N PHE A 558 -9.72 3.90 45.06
CA PHE A 558 -11.08 3.71 45.58
C PHE A 558 -11.37 4.56 46.84
N SER A 559 -12.55 5.20 46.85
CA SER A 559 -13.07 5.97 47.99
C SER A 559 -14.46 5.51 48.41
N GLU A 560 -14.65 5.18 49.69
CA GLU A 560 -15.97 4.85 50.26
C GLU A 560 -17.01 5.98 50.09
N ASP A 561 -16.58 7.23 49.87
CA ASP A 561 -17.49 8.34 49.61
C ASP A 561 -18.23 8.18 48.26
N ASN A 562 -17.70 7.35 47.35
CA ASN A 562 -18.28 7.05 46.03
C ASN A 562 -19.11 5.75 46.03
N LEU A 563 -19.40 5.16 47.19
CA LEU A 563 -20.17 3.92 47.30
C LEU A 563 -21.68 4.16 47.10
N PRO A 564 -22.36 3.51 46.13
CA PRO A 564 -23.80 3.60 46.00
C PRO A 564 -24.52 3.07 47.24
N SER A 565 -25.65 3.69 47.60
CA SER A 565 -26.32 3.38 48.88
C SER A 565 -26.88 1.96 49.02
N VAL A 566 -27.02 1.24 47.90
CA VAL A 566 -27.46 -0.16 47.83
C VAL A 566 -26.32 -1.16 48.10
N VAL A 567 -25.07 -0.72 47.98
CA VAL A 567 -23.87 -1.55 48.17
C VAL A 567 -23.51 -1.61 49.66
N THR A 568 -23.51 -2.82 50.24
CA THR A 568 -23.31 -3.02 51.69
C THR A 568 -22.33 -4.13 52.07
N ASP A 569 -21.88 -4.93 51.11
CA ASP A 569 -20.91 -6.02 51.25
C ASP A 569 -20.21 -6.17 49.90
N TYR A 570 -18.98 -5.66 49.78
CA TYR A 570 -18.30 -5.53 48.50
C TYR A 570 -16.83 -5.95 48.56
N LEU A 571 -16.34 -6.40 47.42
CA LEU A 571 -14.93 -6.55 47.07
C LEU A 571 -14.63 -5.49 46.01
N PHE A 572 -13.41 -4.95 46.04
CA PHE A 572 -12.99 -3.93 45.09
C PHE A 572 -11.70 -4.40 44.44
N ALA A 573 -11.71 -4.51 43.12
CA ALA A 573 -10.53 -4.80 42.31
C ALA A 573 -9.84 -3.47 41.99
N GLU A 574 -8.56 -3.39 42.31
CA GLU A 574 -7.73 -2.23 41.98
C GLU A 574 -6.97 -2.58 40.71
N GLU A 575 -6.92 -1.65 39.75
CA GLU A 575 -6.27 -1.85 38.44
C GLU A 575 -4.81 -2.35 38.57
N ALA A 576 -4.08 -1.91 39.60
CA ALA A 576 -2.72 -2.39 39.85
C ALA A 576 -2.63 -3.90 40.16
N ASP A 577 -3.66 -4.49 40.77
CA ASP A 577 -3.72 -5.93 41.06
C ASP A 577 -4.08 -6.72 39.78
N GLU A 578 -4.97 -6.18 38.94
CA GLU A 578 -5.35 -6.77 37.65
C GLU A 578 -4.15 -6.83 36.69
N GLN A 579 -3.43 -5.72 36.57
CA GLN A 579 -2.21 -5.66 35.76
C GLN A 579 -1.11 -6.57 36.31
N ALA A 580 -1.00 -6.72 37.64
CA ALA A 580 -0.05 -7.67 38.22
C ALA A 580 -0.39 -9.13 37.88
N GLN A 581 -1.68 -9.46 37.78
CA GLN A 581 -2.14 -10.77 37.30
C GLN A 581 -1.83 -10.95 35.82
N TYR A 582 -2.11 -9.94 34.98
CA TYR A 582 -1.77 -9.94 33.57
C TYR A 582 -0.27 -10.16 33.34
N GLU A 583 0.59 -9.43 34.03
CA GLU A 583 2.05 -9.56 33.95
C GLU A 583 2.57 -10.92 34.42
N ALA A 584 1.83 -11.60 35.31
CA ALA A 584 2.17 -12.94 35.78
C ALA A 584 1.85 -14.03 34.74
N ASP A 585 1.09 -13.71 33.69
CA ASP A 585 0.59 -14.66 32.68
C ASP A 585 -0.20 -15.81 33.34
N GLU A 586 -0.98 -15.45 34.37
CA GLU A 586 -1.87 -16.35 35.10
C GLU A 586 -3.33 -16.04 34.71
N ASP A 587 -4.07 -17.06 34.27
CA ASP A 587 -5.50 -16.97 33.92
C ASP A 587 -5.84 -15.86 32.90
N ILE A 588 -5.17 -15.92 31.74
CA ILE A 588 -5.36 -15.00 30.62
C ILE A 588 -6.42 -15.53 29.65
N LEU A 589 -7.39 -14.67 29.34
CA LEU A 589 -8.45 -14.89 28.37
C LEU A 589 -8.12 -14.19 27.05
N GLU A 590 -8.27 -14.91 25.95
CA GLU A 590 -8.20 -14.37 24.59
C GLU A 590 -9.62 -14.04 24.09
N LEU A 591 -9.89 -12.76 23.87
CA LEU A 591 -11.11 -12.27 23.23
C LEU A 591 -10.86 -12.11 21.72
N ILE A 592 -11.53 -12.93 20.92
CA ILE A 592 -11.44 -12.91 19.46
C ILE A 592 -12.45 -11.90 18.91
N LEU A 593 -11.96 -10.75 18.47
CA LEU A 593 -12.75 -9.70 17.84
C LEU A 593 -13.10 -10.06 16.38
N SER A 594 -12.14 -10.66 15.68
CA SER A 594 -12.30 -11.10 14.29
C SER A 594 -11.27 -12.16 13.91
N ALA A 595 -11.37 -12.72 12.69
CA ALA A 595 -10.39 -13.67 12.17
C ALA A 595 -8.96 -13.11 12.03
N ALA A 596 -8.76 -11.79 12.21
CA ALA A 596 -7.46 -11.13 12.10
C ALA A 596 -7.05 -10.36 13.37
N SER A 597 -7.88 -10.31 14.41
CA SER A 597 -7.64 -9.52 15.62
C SER A 597 -8.17 -10.23 16.87
N SER A 598 -7.36 -10.23 17.93
CA SER A 598 -7.73 -10.67 19.27
C SER A 598 -7.04 -9.81 20.32
N GLU A 599 -7.63 -9.78 21.50
CA GLU A 599 -7.16 -9.06 22.69
C GLU A 599 -7.03 -10.03 23.86
N PHE A 600 -6.22 -9.65 24.86
CA PHE A 600 -5.90 -10.51 26.00
C PHE A 600 -6.19 -9.79 27.31
N TYR A 601 -6.90 -10.45 28.21
CA TYR A 601 -7.33 -9.89 29.48
C TYR A 601 -6.99 -10.85 30.63
N ALA A 602 -6.62 -10.29 31.79
CA ALA A 602 -6.55 -11.08 33.02
C ALA A 602 -7.98 -11.38 33.51
N VAL A 603 -8.21 -12.57 34.08
CA VAL A 603 -9.53 -12.97 34.58
C VAL A 603 -9.47 -13.35 36.05
N ASP A 604 -10.33 -12.76 36.87
CA ASP A 604 -10.53 -13.20 38.25
C ASP A 604 -11.29 -14.54 38.28
N MET A 605 -10.56 -15.61 38.61
CA MET A 605 -11.08 -16.98 38.70
C MET A 605 -11.66 -17.34 40.08
N ASP A 606 -11.45 -16.50 41.10
CA ASP A 606 -11.66 -16.84 42.50
C ASP A 606 -12.88 -16.13 43.10
N THR A 607 -13.21 -14.94 42.62
CA THR A 607 -14.22 -14.08 43.25
C THR A 607 -15.65 -14.56 43.02
N LEU A 608 -16.00 -14.99 41.80
CA LEU A 608 -17.29 -15.59 41.47
C LEU A 608 -17.28 -17.12 41.58
N ASN A 609 -16.50 -17.66 42.52
CA ASN A 609 -16.40 -19.10 42.78
C ASN A 609 -17.26 -19.53 43.97
N PHE A 610 -18.00 -20.62 43.82
CA PHE A 610 -18.76 -21.24 44.91
C PHE A 610 -18.61 -22.76 44.88
N SER A 611 -18.21 -23.35 46.02
CA SER A 611 -18.05 -24.80 46.16
C SER A 611 -19.09 -25.38 47.12
N TYR A 612 -20.32 -25.60 46.66
CA TYR A 612 -21.35 -26.26 47.46
C TYR A 612 -21.18 -27.80 47.41
N PRO A 613 -21.31 -28.54 48.54
CA PRO A 613 -21.75 -28.16 49.88
C PRO A 613 -20.63 -28.03 50.93
N ASP A 614 -19.36 -28.03 50.52
CA ASP A 614 -18.26 -27.81 51.47
C ASP A 614 -18.29 -26.34 51.95
N ASP A 615 -18.08 -26.09 53.24
CA ASP A 615 -18.10 -24.76 53.89
C ASP A 615 -17.00 -23.77 53.38
N ALA A 616 -16.50 -23.96 52.15
CA ALA A 616 -15.43 -23.20 51.52
C ALA A 616 -15.92 -22.24 50.43
N ALA A 617 -17.20 -21.84 50.45
CA ALA A 617 -17.65 -20.66 49.71
C ALA A 617 -17.06 -19.42 50.41
N ASP A 618 -15.79 -19.11 50.15
CA ASP A 618 -15.10 -17.99 50.81
C ASP A 618 -15.74 -16.64 50.43
N ASN A 619 -16.40 -16.56 49.27
CA ASN A 619 -16.96 -15.32 48.71
C ASN A 619 -18.47 -15.40 48.35
N ALA A 620 -19.23 -16.42 48.77
CA ALA A 620 -20.66 -16.50 48.41
C ALA A 620 -21.56 -16.92 49.59
N THR A 621 -22.74 -16.32 49.68
CA THR A 621 -23.78 -16.72 50.64
C THR A 621 -24.74 -17.70 49.98
N VAL A 622 -24.75 -18.96 50.45
CA VAL A 622 -25.69 -19.99 49.99
C VAL A 622 -26.86 -20.13 50.98
N THR A 623 -28.09 -20.00 50.47
CA THR A 623 -29.33 -20.11 51.24
C THR A 623 -30.24 -21.19 50.66
N GLU A 624 -30.60 -22.18 51.47
CA GLU A 624 -31.65 -23.14 51.15
C GLU A 624 -33.04 -22.50 51.32
N ASN A 625 -33.85 -22.55 50.27
CA ASN A 625 -35.22 -22.03 50.27
C ASN A 625 -36.23 -23.10 50.67
N ASP A 626 -37.37 -22.68 51.23
CA ASP A 626 -38.45 -23.59 51.66
C ASP A 626 -39.08 -24.40 50.51
N ASP A 627 -38.84 -24.01 49.25
CA ASP A 627 -39.32 -24.66 48.02
C ASP A 627 -38.33 -25.65 47.41
N GLY A 628 -37.17 -25.86 48.04
CA GLY A 628 -36.14 -26.80 47.57
C GLY A 628 -35.13 -26.20 46.59
N THR A 629 -35.23 -24.91 46.26
CA THR A 629 -34.20 -24.19 45.49
C THR A 629 -33.04 -23.73 46.39
N LEU A 630 -31.88 -23.45 45.78
CA LEU A 630 -30.73 -22.85 46.48
C LEU A 630 -30.46 -21.47 45.88
N THR A 631 -30.40 -20.43 46.71
CA THR A 631 -29.94 -19.10 46.30
C THR A 631 -28.48 -18.92 46.69
N ILE A 632 -27.63 -18.61 45.72
CA ILE A 632 -26.20 -18.29 45.87
C ILE A 632 -26.04 -16.81 45.54
N ALA A 633 -25.71 -15.99 46.53
CA ALA A 633 -25.49 -14.56 46.35
C ALA A 633 -24.02 -14.22 46.58
N PHE A 634 -23.38 -13.64 45.57
CA PHE A 634 -22.02 -13.10 45.66
C PHE A 634 -22.04 -11.68 46.26
N PRO A 635 -20.93 -11.19 46.86
CA PRO A 635 -20.80 -9.79 47.24
C PRO A 635 -20.88 -8.90 45.98
N TRP A 636 -21.04 -7.61 46.20
CA TRP A 636 -20.82 -6.63 45.15
C TRP A 636 -19.34 -6.62 44.77
N LEU A 637 -19.03 -6.60 43.48
CA LEU A 637 -17.69 -6.47 42.94
C LEU A 637 -17.60 -5.09 42.33
N GLY A 638 -16.65 -4.28 42.75
CA GLY A 638 -16.43 -2.96 42.17
C GLY A 638 -15.04 -2.84 41.57
N GLY A 639 -14.94 -1.97 40.57
CA GLY A 639 -13.72 -1.65 39.84
C GLY A 639 -13.88 -0.31 39.12
N TYR A 640 -12.84 0.06 38.37
CA TYR A 640 -12.85 1.21 37.46
C TYR A 640 -12.57 0.71 36.06
N ILE A 641 -13.17 1.37 35.07
CA ILE A 641 -12.74 1.26 33.67
C ILE A 641 -11.93 2.52 33.41
N ASP A 642 -10.61 2.42 33.58
CA ASP A 642 -9.72 3.56 33.83
C ASP A 642 -9.09 4.17 32.57
N PHE A 643 -9.12 3.43 31.45
CA PHE A 643 -8.60 3.82 30.14
C PHE A 643 -9.36 3.11 29.01
N SER A 644 -9.08 3.49 27.76
CA SER A 644 -9.72 2.91 26.58
C SER A 644 -9.35 1.44 26.38
N GLY A 645 -10.35 0.60 26.10
CA GLY A 645 -10.18 -0.85 26.00
C GLY A 645 -10.00 -1.58 27.33
N ASP A 646 -10.11 -0.89 28.47
CA ASP A 646 -10.10 -1.53 29.79
C ASP A 646 -11.37 -2.35 30.03
N GLN A 647 -11.22 -3.56 30.57
CA GLN A 647 -12.31 -4.49 30.83
C GLN A 647 -11.98 -5.39 32.01
N ASP A 648 -12.92 -5.47 32.95
CA ASP A 648 -12.76 -6.28 34.15
C ASP A 648 -13.47 -7.61 33.95
N TRP A 649 -12.74 -8.72 34.05
CA TRP A 649 -13.24 -10.06 33.74
C TRP A 649 -13.33 -10.96 34.97
N TYR A 650 -14.47 -11.61 35.15
CA TYR A 650 -14.75 -12.54 36.25
C TYR A 650 -15.24 -13.88 35.73
N ALA A 651 -14.61 -14.99 36.15
CA ALA A 651 -15.05 -16.32 35.76
C ALA A 651 -16.09 -16.88 36.74
N ILE A 652 -17.14 -17.48 36.19
CA ILE A 652 -18.19 -18.16 36.95
C ILE A 652 -18.39 -19.57 36.40
N ASP A 653 -18.26 -20.57 37.26
CA ASP A 653 -18.43 -21.98 36.89
C ASP A 653 -19.87 -22.44 37.16
N LEU A 654 -20.61 -22.73 36.10
CA LEU A 654 -22.03 -23.11 36.16
C LEU A 654 -22.17 -24.61 35.91
N ASN A 655 -21.93 -25.39 36.97
CA ASN A 655 -22.06 -26.85 36.96
C ASN A 655 -23.22 -27.32 37.84
N GLY A 656 -23.70 -28.55 37.59
CA GLY A 656 -24.72 -29.18 38.41
C GLY A 656 -24.23 -29.42 39.84
N LEU A 657 -25.02 -29.01 40.83
CA LEU A 657 -24.64 -29.15 42.23
C LEU A 657 -24.88 -30.58 42.73
N ALA A 658 -23.90 -31.09 43.47
CA ALA A 658 -24.09 -32.29 44.26
C ALA A 658 -24.89 -31.93 45.51
N ILE A 659 -26.23 -31.97 45.42
CA ILE A 659 -27.06 -31.83 46.62
C ILE A 659 -26.83 -33.07 47.49
N LEU A 660 -26.09 -32.92 48.59
CA LEU A 660 -25.97 -33.96 49.59
C LEU A 660 -27.34 -34.17 50.25
N GLU A 661 -28.06 -35.23 49.89
CA GLU A 661 -29.04 -35.80 50.80
C GLU A 661 -28.29 -36.14 52.11
N ASP A 662 -28.59 -35.43 53.20
CA ASP A 662 -27.99 -35.52 54.55
C ASP A 662 -28.15 -36.90 55.24
N THR A 663 -28.19 -38.02 54.50
CA THR A 663 -28.37 -39.35 55.08
C THR A 663 -27.61 -40.52 54.45
N VAL A 664 -26.73 -40.35 53.46
CA VAL A 664 -26.00 -41.53 52.92
C VAL A 664 -24.49 -41.30 52.78
N SER A 665 -23.73 -42.07 53.55
CA SER A 665 -22.28 -42.24 53.45
C SER A 665 -21.86 -43.04 52.21
N ASP A 666 -22.37 -42.68 51.03
CA ASP A 666 -22.04 -43.30 49.75
C ASP A 666 -21.21 -42.31 48.90
N PRO A 667 -19.93 -42.58 48.62
CA PRO A 667 -19.05 -41.70 47.84
C PRO A 667 -19.35 -41.71 46.33
N ALA A 668 -20.61 -41.96 45.94
CA ALA A 668 -21.08 -42.04 44.56
C ALA A 668 -22.41 -41.27 44.39
N VAL A 669 -22.49 -40.08 44.97
CA VAL A 669 -23.53 -39.10 44.62
C VAL A 669 -23.11 -38.51 43.28
N GLU A 670 -23.76 -38.94 42.19
CA GLU A 670 -23.59 -38.30 40.89
C GLU A 670 -24.31 -36.94 40.94
N ALA A 671 -23.71 -35.90 40.36
CA ALA A 671 -24.34 -34.59 40.22
C ALA A 671 -25.72 -34.74 39.56
N GLU A 672 -26.67 -33.88 39.93
CA GLU A 672 -27.97 -33.87 39.26
C GLU A 672 -27.76 -33.64 37.76
N THR A 673 -28.46 -34.42 36.93
CA THR A 673 -28.32 -34.39 35.47
C THR A 673 -29.42 -33.58 34.79
N ASP A 674 -30.25 -32.90 35.56
CA ASP A 674 -31.41 -32.12 35.12
C ASP A 674 -31.59 -30.99 36.14
N TRP A 675 -31.20 -29.78 35.75
CA TRP A 675 -31.15 -28.60 36.62
C TRP A 675 -31.10 -27.32 35.80
N HIS A 676 -31.48 -26.20 36.40
CA HIS A 676 -31.18 -24.88 35.84
C HIS A 676 -30.81 -23.86 36.91
N TYR A 677 -30.03 -22.86 36.53
CA TYR A 677 -29.81 -21.64 37.29
C TYR A 677 -30.65 -20.51 36.70
N LEU A 678 -31.44 -19.85 37.54
CA LEU A 678 -31.88 -18.48 37.25
C LEU A 678 -30.75 -17.53 37.65
N ILE A 679 -30.35 -16.66 36.74
CA ILE A 679 -29.23 -15.74 36.92
C ILE A 679 -29.79 -14.33 37.04
N GLN A 680 -29.44 -13.65 38.13
CA GLN A 680 -29.70 -12.23 38.32
C GLN A 680 -28.37 -11.49 38.32
N VAL A 681 -28.27 -10.43 37.53
CA VAL A 681 -27.13 -9.53 37.48
C VAL A 681 -27.64 -8.13 37.79
N GLU A 682 -27.00 -7.49 38.76
CA GLU A 682 -27.24 -6.10 39.15
C GLU A 682 -25.97 -5.32 38.84
N LEU A 683 -26.08 -4.17 38.17
CA LEU A 683 -24.97 -3.25 37.90
C LEU A 683 -25.39 -1.85 38.33
N VAL A 684 -24.61 -1.25 39.23
CA VAL A 684 -24.88 0.08 39.76
C VAL A 684 -23.65 0.98 39.73
N ALA A 685 -23.84 2.24 39.42
CA ALA A 685 -22.85 3.31 39.55
C ALA A 685 -23.56 4.57 40.07
N ASN A 686 -22.86 5.44 40.81
CA ASN A 686 -23.47 6.67 41.33
C ASN A 686 -23.71 7.70 40.21
N GLU A 687 -24.61 8.67 40.45
CA GLU A 687 -24.75 9.84 39.57
C GLU A 687 -23.42 10.60 39.55
N GLY A 688 -22.77 10.67 38.40
CA GLY A 688 -21.47 11.31 38.28
C GLY A 688 -20.76 10.93 36.99
N GLU A 689 -20.93 11.80 36.00
CA GLU A 689 -20.20 11.88 34.73
C GLU A 689 -20.63 10.85 33.69
N ASN A 690 -20.32 11.17 32.43
CA ASN A 690 -20.97 10.62 31.23
C ASN A 690 -20.80 9.09 31.06
N SER A 691 -19.89 8.43 31.79
CA SER A 691 -19.49 7.04 31.55
C SER A 691 -20.65 6.03 31.55
N GLU A 692 -20.78 5.27 30.45
CA GLU A 692 -21.80 4.25 30.31
C GLU A 692 -21.26 2.82 30.50
N TYR A 693 -21.63 2.19 31.60
CA TYR A 693 -21.22 0.81 31.82
C TYR A 693 -22.14 -0.21 31.14
N THR A 694 -21.51 -1.21 30.54
CA THR A 694 -22.16 -2.46 30.13
C THR A 694 -21.57 -3.64 30.89
N TRP A 695 -22.39 -4.66 31.09
CA TRP A 695 -21.90 -5.99 31.42
C TRP A 695 -22.28 -6.97 30.31
N SER A 696 -21.36 -7.90 30.05
CA SER A 696 -21.53 -8.97 29.06
C SER A 696 -21.16 -10.31 29.69
N MET A 697 -21.98 -11.32 29.47
CA MET A 697 -21.72 -12.70 29.88
C MET A 697 -21.36 -13.52 28.64
N TYR A 698 -20.23 -14.20 28.68
CA TYR A 698 -19.65 -15.00 27.59
C TYR A 698 -19.59 -16.46 27.99
N ARG A 699 -19.80 -17.34 27.01
CA ARG A 699 -19.68 -18.79 27.20
C ARG A 699 -18.40 -19.32 26.56
N ASP A 700 -17.65 -20.08 27.33
CA ASP A 700 -16.49 -20.84 26.87
C ASP A 700 -16.87 -22.33 26.73
N VAL A 701 -17.27 -22.68 25.51
CA VAL A 701 -17.70 -24.06 25.20
C VAL A 701 -16.51 -25.01 25.20
N SER A 702 -15.34 -24.51 24.82
CA SER A 702 -14.14 -25.31 24.61
C SER A 702 -13.25 -25.42 25.86
N GLN A 703 -13.51 -24.61 26.88
CA GLN A 703 -12.80 -24.49 28.15
C GLN A 703 -11.30 -24.24 27.94
N ASN A 704 -10.97 -23.40 26.97
CA ASN A 704 -9.60 -23.06 26.60
C ASN A 704 -9.24 -21.60 26.88
N MET A 705 -10.16 -20.80 27.45
CA MET A 705 -9.99 -19.36 27.66
C MET A 705 -9.83 -18.60 26.32
N GLU A 706 -10.44 -19.08 25.24
CA GLU A 706 -10.58 -18.36 23.97
C GLU A 706 -12.07 -18.17 23.68
N ILE A 707 -12.55 -16.93 23.58
CA ILE A 707 -13.97 -16.62 23.36
C ILE A 707 -14.15 -15.61 22.23
N GLU A 708 -15.27 -15.67 21.50
CA GLU A 708 -15.59 -14.70 20.44
C GLU A 708 -16.43 -13.52 20.98
N GLU A 709 -16.17 -12.29 20.53
CA GLU A 709 -16.97 -11.11 20.88
C GLU A 709 -18.42 -11.21 20.34
N GLN A 710 -18.68 -12.06 19.35
CA GLN A 710 -20.02 -12.24 18.79
C GLN A 710 -20.60 -13.62 19.11
N GLU A 711 -21.93 -13.72 19.14
CA GLU A 711 -22.60 -15.01 19.27
C GLU A 711 -22.29 -15.89 18.05
N THR A 712 -21.67 -17.05 18.30
CA THR A 712 -21.34 -18.00 17.24
C THR A 712 -22.37 -19.11 17.10
N THR A 713 -22.38 -19.75 15.93
CA THR A 713 -23.18 -20.97 15.73
C THR A 713 -22.75 -22.16 16.59
N SER A 714 -21.57 -22.09 17.20
CA SER A 714 -21.07 -23.11 18.12
C SER A 714 -21.62 -22.95 19.55
N GLY A 715 -22.16 -21.76 19.86
CA GLY A 715 -22.57 -21.36 21.20
C GLY A 715 -21.44 -20.81 22.07
N GLU A 716 -20.25 -20.59 21.49
CA GLU A 716 -19.12 -19.86 22.08
C GLU A 716 -19.28 -18.36 21.82
N GLY A 717 -18.83 -17.53 22.77
CA GLY A 717 -18.90 -16.07 22.71
C GLY A 717 -20.03 -15.46 23.53
N VAL A 718 -20.48 -14.25 23.17
CA VAL A 718 -21.51 -13.49 23.93
C VAL A 718 -22.80 -14.30 24.07
N PHE A 719 -23.20 -14.48 25.33
CA PHE A 719 -24.43 -15.15 25.74
C PHE A 719 -25.54 -14.14 26.09
N SER A 720 -25.19 -13.05 26.78
CA SER A 720 -26.10 -11.95 27.12
C SER A 720 -25.32 -10.68 27.40
N GLN A 721 -25.92 -9.53 27.14
CA GLN A 721 -25.33 -8.22 27.45
C GLN A 721 -26.43 -7.20 27.79
N VAL A 722 -26.16 -6.32 28.73
CA VAL A 722 -27.02 -5.18 29.10
C VAL A 722 -26.12 -4.04 29.58
N GLY A 723 -26.48 -2.81 29.24
CA GLY A 723 -25.76 -1.63 29.73
C GLY A 723 -26.62 -0.39 29.68
N ASP A 724 -26.09 0.69 30.26
CA ASP A 724 -26.54 2.02 29.89
C ASP A 724 -26.04 2.31 28.47
N THR A 725 -26.86 2.95 27.67
CA THR A 725 -26.56 3.24 26.26
C THR A 725 -27.01 4.66 25.91
N THR A 726 -27.12 5.52 26.93
CA THR A 726 -27.69 6.85 26.82
C THR A 726 -26.70 7.92 27.29
N LEU A 727 -26.52 8.95 26.45
CA LEU A 727 -25.74 10.18 26.67
C LEU A 727 -26.18 11.05 27.87
N THR A 728 -26.96 10.50 28.81
CA THR A 728 -27.50 11.27 29.94
C THR A 728 -26.77 10.87 31.22
N ASP A 729 -26.30 11.88 31.97
CA ASP A 729 -25.71 11.81 33.32
C ASP A 729 -26.64 11.20 34.41
N ASP A 730 -27.31 10.07 34.13
CA ASP A 730 -28.14 9.35 35.08
C ASP A 730 -27.29 8.28 35.78
N ALA A 731 -27.62 7.96 37.03
CA ALA A 731 -26.99 6.83 37.70
C ALA A 731 -27.30 5.52 36.97
N VAL A 732 -26.29 4.68 36.76
CA VAL A 732 -26.50 3.30 36.33
C VAL A 732 -27.19 2.54 37.47
N ASP A 733 -28.39 2.02 37.20
CA ASP A 733 -29.18 1.18 38.10
C ASP A 733 -29.88 0.10 37.27
N LEU A 734 -29.11 -0.95 36.95
CA LEU A 734 -29.56 -2.07 36.13
C LEU A 734 -29.78 -3.29 37.01
N ASP A 735 -30.96 -3.89 36.93
CA ASP A 735 -31.29 -5.16 37.59
C ASP A 735 -31.99 -6.09 36.59
N THR A 736 -31.42 -7.26 36.32
CA THR A 736 -32.05 -8.18 35.38
C THR A 736 -33.40 -8.71 35.84
N ALA A 737 -33.69 -8.66 37.14
CA ALA A 737 -35.01 -9.04 37.68
C ALA A 737 -36.14 -8.09 37.27
N ASP A 738 -35.83 -6.87 36.83
CA ASP A 738 -36.83 -5.91 36.33
C ASP A 738 -37.28 -6.21 34.89
N TYR A 739 -36.57 -7.10 34.17
CA TYR A 739 -36.97 -7.52 32.83
C TYR A 739 -38.09 -8.57 32.85
N SER A 740 -38.87 -8.60 31.77
CA SER A 740 -40.08 -9.44 31.69
C SER A 740 -39.81 -10.93 31.43
N THR A 741 -38.56 -11.33 31.27
CA THR A 741 -38.12 -12.67 30.91
C THR A 741 -37.01 -13.10 31.86
N ASP A 742 -37.18 -14.29 32.45
CA ASP A 742 -36.16 -14.87 33.31
C ASP A 742 -34.88 -15.16 32.51
N PHE A 743 -33.74 -14.76 33.05
CA PHE A 743 -32.41 -15.06 32.51
C PHE A 743 -31.90 -16.35 33.19
N TRP A 744 -31.61 -17.40 32.41
CA TRP A 744 -31.31 -18.72 32.98
C TRP A 744 -30.41 -19.58 32.07
N VAL A 745 -29.74 -20.56 32.68
CA VAL A 745 -28.96 -21.61 32.02
C VAL A 745 -29.33 -22.99 32.59
N ASP A 746 -29.33 -24.04 31.77
CA ASP A 746 -29.58 -25.43 32.19
C ASP A 746 -28.37 -26.34 32.01
N GLU A 747 -28.54 -27.63 32.26
CA GLU A 747 -27.49 -28.64 32.15
C GLU A 747 -26.83 -28.73 30.77
N GLN A 748 -27.47 -28.26 29.69
CA GLN A 748 -26.89 -28.29 28.33
C GLN A 748 -25.82 -27.22 28.15
N TRP A 749 -25.79 -26.27 29.07
CA TRP A 749 -24.87 -25.13 29.08
C TRP A 749 -23.82 -25.25 30.17
N GLU A 750 -23.66 -26.44 30.78
CA GLU A 750 -22.67 -26.67 31.85
C GLU A 750 -21.25 -26.23 31.45
N GLY A 751 -20.54 -25.61 32.39
CA GLY A 751 -19.16 -25.17 32.23
C GLY A 751 -18.91 -23.73 32.67
N THR A 752 -17.75 -23.22 32.25
CA THR A 752 -17.28 -21.88 32.61
C THR A 752 -17.91 -20.82 31.72
N PHE A 753 -18.36 -19.75 32.36
CA PHE A 753 -18.74 -18.50 31.75
C PHE A 753 -17.83 -17.39 32.27
N TYR A 754 -17.72 -16.32 31.51
CA TYR A 754 -17.02 -15.12 31.92
C TYR A 754 -17.99 -13.94 31.91
N ILE A 755 -17.89 -13.08 32.91
CA ILE A 755 -18.62 -11.82 32.98
C ILE A 755 -17.59 -10.72 32.81
N ALA A 756 -17.76 -9.88 31.80
CA ALA A 756 -16.98 -8.69 31.57
C ALA A 756 -17.81 -7.46 31.96
N VAL A 757 -17.17 -6.49 32.61
CA VAL A 757 -17.68 -5.12 32.74
C VAL A 757 -16.80 -4.21 31.90
N LYS A 758 -17.41 -3.34 31.10
CA LYS A 758 -16.70 -2.44 30.19
C LYS A 758 -17.49 -1.17 29.93
N ASP A 759 -16.82 -0.19 29.35
CA ASP A 759 -17.44 1.04 28.86
C ASP A 759 -18.25 0.81 27.57
N PHE A 760 -19.20 1.69 27.27
CA PHE A 760 -20.07 1.61 26.09
C PHE A 760 -19.69 2.67 25.04
N GLU A 761 -18.65 2.36 24.27
CA GLU A 761 -18.04 3.30 23.30
C GLU A 761 -18.92 3.71 22.09
N TYR A 762 -20.18 3.25 21.96
CA TYR A 762 -20.99 3.45 20.74
C TYR A 762 -22.41 3.95 21.00
N LEU A 763 -22.56 5.27 21.13
CA LEU A 763 -23.86 5.87 21.42
C LEU A 763 -24.65 6.23 20.16
N ASN A 764 -25.94 5.88 20.15
CA ASN A 764 -26.86 6.37 19.12
C ASN A 764 -27.31 7.79 19.48
N ASP A 765 -26.87 8.81 18.74
CA ASP A 765 -27.40 10.18 18.91
C ASP A 765 -28.87 10.24 18.45
N PRO A 766 -29.84 10.51 19.37
CA PRO A 766 -31.26 10.56 19.02
C PRO A 766 -31.66 11.79 18.17
N ASP A 767 -30.80 12.80 18.05
CA ASP A 767 -31.06 14.04 17.29
C ASP A 767 -30.49 14.01 15.85
N THR A 768 -29.66 13.03 15.49
CA THR A 768 -29.24 12.78 14.09
C THR A 768 -30.14 11.72 13.45
N SER A 769 -30.52 11.95 12.18
CA SER A 769 -31.48 11.08 11.47
C SER A 769 -30.86 9.86 10.79
N GLU A 770 -29.57 9.62 11.02
CA GLU A 770 -28.78 8.53 10.45
C GLU A 770 -28.06 7.83 11.61
N ASP A 771 -27.89 6.50 11.54
CA ASP A 771 -27.19 5.65 12.52
C ASP A 771 -25.70 6.04 12.61
N MET A 772 -25.38 7.26 13.02
CA MET A 772 -24.02 7.68 13.34
C MET A 772 -23.82 7.39 14.83
N ALA A 773 -23.15 6.27 15.11
CA ALA A 773 -22.63 6.03 16.44
C ALA A 773 -21.56 7.11 16.69
N VAL A 774 -21.83 8.02 17.64
CA VAL A 774 -20.78 8.88 18.16
C VAL A 774 -19.95 8.00 19.07
N THR A 775 -18.65 7.94 18.84
CA THR A 775 -17.74 7.30 19.79
C THR A 775 -17.74 8.17 21.05
N ASP A 776 -18.36 7.68 22.12
CA ASP A 776 -18.13 8.27 23.43
C ASP A 776 -16.90 7.60 23.99
N ALA A 777 -15.95 8.42 24.39
CA ALA A 777 -14.64 7.97 24.85
C ALA A 777 -14.39 8.60 26.23
N ASP A 778 -15.37 8.37 27.08
CA ASP A 778 -15.57 8.93 28.40
C ASP A 778 -15.58 7.78 29.42
N TRP A 779 -14.54 6.95 29.37
CA TRP A 779 -14.26 5.99 30.43
C TRP A 779 -14.27 6.69 31.80
N SER A 780 -14.35 5.93 32.88
CA SER A 780 -14.69 6.38 34.25
C SER A 780 -13.67 7.31 34.95
N GLY A 781 -12.85 7.99 34.18
CA GLY A 781 -11.69 8.74 34.59
C GLY A 781 -11.92 9.86 35.59
N GLU A 782 -13.14 10.31 35.81
CA GLU A 782 -13.45 11.33 36.82
C GLU A 782 -14.04 10.79 38.14
N ALA A 783 -13.88 9.47 38.40
CA ALA A 783 -13.92 8.83 39.72
C ALA A 783 -15.23 8.16 40.17
N THR A 784 -16.11 7.75 39.26
CA THR A 784 -17.26 6.89 39.62
C THR A 784 -16.89 5.43 39.36
N PRO A 785 -16.71 4.57 40.39
CA PRO A 785 -16.54 3.14 40.16
C PRO A 785 -17.88 2.47 39.86
N TYR A 786 -17.83 1.37 39.09
CA TYR A 786 -18.98 0.49 38.93
C TYR A 786 -19.07 -0.50 40.10
N PHE A 787 -20.26 -1.07 40.32
CA PHE A 787 -20.45 -2.22 41.19
C PHE A 787 -21.41 -3.22 40.54
N ILE A 788 -20.93 -4.44 40.33
CA ILE A 788 -21.72 -5.56 39.81
C ILE A 788 -22.01 -6.58 40.90
N ARG A 789 -23.19 -7.20 40.90
CA ARG A 789 -23.51 -8.34 41.76
C ARG A 789 -24.22 -9.42 40.97
N VAL A 790 -23.78 -10.65 41.18
CA VAL A 790 -24.41 -11.84 40.60
C VAL A 790 -25.14 -12.60 41.70
N THR A 791 -26.37 -13.03 41.40
CA THR A 791 -27.14 -13.96 42.24
C THR A 791 -27.64 -15.11 41.38
N LEU A 792 -27.37 -16.33 41.81
CA LEU A 792 -27.84 -17.55 41.17
C LEU A 792 -28.95 -18.18 42.01
N THR A 793 -30.03 -18.63 41.37
CA THR A 793 -31.01 -19.53 42.00
C THR A 793 -30.98 -20.87 41.29
N TYR A 794 -30.39 -21.87 41.95
CA TYR A 794 -30.34 -23.24 41.48
C TYR A 794 -31.69 -23.93 41.73
N VAL A 795 -32.25 -24.49 40.66
CA VAL A 795 -33.52 -25.21 40.68
C VAL A 795 -33.26 -26.67 40.29
N PRO A 796 -33.30 -27.60 41.26
CA PRO A 796 -33.22 -29.03 40.96
C PRO A 796 -34.55 -29.52 40.37
N THR A 797 -34.54 -30.18 39.21
CA THR A 797 -35.78 -30.58 38.49
C THR A 797 -36.60 -31.65 39.23
N ALA A 798 -36.04 -32.25 40.29
CA ALA A 798 -36.76 -33.17 41.18
C ALA A 798 -37.98 -32.54 41.91
N PHE A 799 -38.17 -31.22 41.84
CA PHE A 799 -39.26 -30.49 42.51
C PHE A 799 -40.39 -29.95 41.60
N GLU A 800 -40.34 -30.11 40.27
CA GLU A 800 -41.42 -29.63 39.38
C GLU A 800 -42.69 -30.51 39.38
N GLU A 801 -42.69 -31.68 40.05
CA GLU A 801 -43.87 -32.54 40.23
C GLU A 801 -44.44 -32.52 41.69
N GLU A 802 -44.89 -31.38 42.21
CA GLU A 802 -45.97 -31.34 43.24
C GLU A 802 -47.04 -30.25 43.03
#